data_AF-A0A8T5IFG7-F1
#
_entry.id   AF-A0A8T5IFG7-F1
#
_cell.length_a   1.000
_cell.length_b   1.000
_cell.length_c   1.000
_cell.angle_alpha   90.00
_cell.angle_beta   90.00
_cell.angle_gamma   90.00
#
_symmetry.space_group_name_H-M   'P 1'
#
loop_
_entity.id
_entity.type
_entity.pdbx_description
1 polymer ?
#
loop_
_entity_poly.entity_id
_entity_poly.type
_entity_poly.pdbx_seq_one_letter_code
_entity_poly.pdbx_strand_id
1 'polypeptide(L)'
;DGSILGQLSSSFVANLRSSDVILLGGSTYRVNSIQGSRVNVNPVTGHRPTVPSWSGEARSRSPELSGHLLQLIENIVVCLRRGEEPKKILTEVYGLSEIVSVAIARHLREHVIDTFQVPDPNRLLVEQIIGGLPTYLFTTCRGRGFNQALGYFLAGLAQSKEINVIELSFDENGILFKTSHEIDPQDLYELFQTQSHMEVIEHYIITTQLFTKRFKEVAGRSMIIPRRIGAEEVSPQQFQQKADALLVKHRTMEDSLLIREAKNEIFWQDIDIRGLEEFLERSKDENVRLVHTKVSIPSKIGMSLFMSSFEDLMSMRTRAYLINDMDPKILMRLLGRRSLATELTKEELDGYYLDKVPIPTDPKSLLHLMEHGGGLSRSMSNPFYKEKLRDIDNEDIRGWVEELCQNGLITKIDGTGNSEVDGKWFSEYMAEIHGTLGVLSSNGGSEIDDLRDLYAGGLTFKLATEFDGTTPTKWKDQSIGDAHEALRVKVVEMLGSEGPLESEMMTGRLPFPEKQIETILHELEIRNVISVGFFRQTTEAEYILKVDEHRITGGEDDVVEYRTLQNLVLKKSFKAHDDIFASFDDHILFQKQQELLYRVKDFRFADWKDLQLDSDVIMGRLLHNRIGYTTLANLPMLLGLRPEPWLNELDMELLNKIQPGDLITRQEIL
;
A
#
# COMPACT_ATOMS: atom_id res chain seq x y z
N ASP A 1 -0.97 -0.60 20.41
CA ASP A 1 -0.60 -1.64 21.40
C ASP A 1 0.77 -1.48 22.04
N GLY A 2 1.64 -0.54 21.61
CA GLY A 2 2.87 -0.21 22.35
C GLY A 2 3.94 -1.31 22.38
N SER A 3 3.72 -2.44 21.70
CA SER A 3 4.66 -3.54 21.54
C SER A 3 5.79 -3.15 20.58
N ILE A 4 7.03 -3.48 20.94
CA ILE A 4 8.19 -3.27 20.09
C ILE A 4 8.18 -4.31 18.96
N LEU A 5 8.03 -3.85 17.72
CA LEU A 5 7.96 -4.72 16.52
C LEU A 5 9.35 -5.07 15.96
N GLY A 6 10.34 -4.21 16.14
CA GLY A 6 11.68 -4.39 15.59
C GLY A 6 12.54 -3.12 15.67
N GLN A 7 13.72 -3.16 15.05
CA GLN A 7 14.65 -2.02 14.94
C GLN A 7 14.86 -1.66 13.46
N LEU A 8 14.91 -0.36 13.16
CA LEU A 8 15.14 0.18 11.82
C LEU A 8 16.49 0.91 11.76
N SER A 9 17.15 0.93 10.60
CA SER A 9 18.41 1.68 10.45
C SER A 9 18.17 3.19 10.51
N SER A 10 19.12 3.94 11.07
CA SER A 10 19.02 5.39 11.23
C SER A 10 18.95 6.13 9.88
N SER A 11 19.65 5.62 8.87
CA SER A 11 19.59 6.14 7.49
C SER A 11 18.23 5.91 6.84
N PHE A 12 17.57 4.78 7.13
CA PHE A 12 16.23 4.50 6.64
C PHE A 12 15.20 5.42 7.31
N VAL A 13 15.25 5.54 8.64
CA VAL A 13 14.33 6.38 9.40
C VAL A 13 14.46 7.86 9.02
N ALA A 14 15.66 8.33 8.67
CA ALA A 14 15.87 9.70 8.23
C ALA A 14 15.13 10.05 6.92
N ASN A 15 14.84 9.04 6.09
CA ASN A 15 14.13 9.21 4.83
C ASN A 15 12.63 8.92 4.95
N LEU A 16 12.17 8.38 6.08
CA LEU A 16 10.76 8.08 6.32
C LEU A 16 9.98 9.35 6.64
N ARG A 17 8.78 9.44 6.05
CA ARG A 17 7.76 10.44 6.35
C ARG A 17 6.60 9.81 7.08
N SER A 18 5.81 10.64 7.76
CA SER A 18 4.51 10.21 8.26
C SER A 18 3.64 9.74 7.10
N SER A 19 2.99 8.59 7.27
CA SER A 19 2.19 7.84 6.29
C SER A 19 2.96 6.92 5.33
N ASP A 20 4.30 6.88 5.38
CA ASP A 20 5.08 5.89 4.64
C ASP A 20 4.77 4.48 5.15
N VAL A 21 4.72 3.49 4.26
CA VAL A 21 4.47 2.10 4.63
C VAL A 21 5.78 1.35 4.63
N ILE A 22 6.06 0.56 5.66
CA ILE A 22 7.30 -0.21 5.84
C ILE A 22 6.98 -1.69 6.05
N LEU A 23 7.85 -2.59 5.62
CA LEU A 23 7.69 -4.05 5.79
C LEU A 23 8.50 -4.54 7.00
N LEU A 24 7.84 -5.12 8.02
CA LEU A 24 8.52 -5.73 9.18
C LEU A 24 7.98 -7.15 9.41
N GLY A 25 8.87 -8.15 9.45
CA GLY A 25 8.47 -9.54 9.74
C GLY A 25 7.45 -10.14 8.77
N GLY A 26 7.45 -9.69 7.51
CA GLY A 26 6.49 -10.14 6.49
C GLY A 26 5.11 -9.45 6.54
N SER A 27 4.91 -8.50 7.45
CA SER A 27 3.68 -7.68 7.54
C SER A 27 4.00 -6.21 7.25
N THR A 28 3.05 -5.49 6.64
CA THR A 28 3.25 -4.07 6.31
C THR A 28 2.67 -3.16 7.40
N TYR A 29 3.37 -2.06 7.67
CA TYR A 29 3.04 -1.12 8.73
C TYR A 29 3.18 0.31 8.23
N ARG A 30 2.18 1.15 8.43
CA ARG A 30 2.21 2.57 8.11
C ARG A 30 2.81 3.37 9.26
N VAL A 31 3.80 4.20 8.97
CA VAL A 31 4.40 5.16 9.90
C VAL A 31 3.37 6.21 10.29
N ASN A 32 3.05 6.29 11.58
CA ASN A 32 2.13 7.28 12.13
C ASN A 32 2.88 8.54 12.59
N SER A 33 3.98 8.34 13.33
CA SER A 33 4.83 9.45 13.83
C SER A 33 6.25 8.99 14.12
N ILE A 34 7.23 9.86 13.88
CA ILE A 34 8.64 9.64 14.23
C ILE A 34 8.98 10.57 15.42
N GLN A 35 9.39 10.00 16.55
CA GLN A 35 9.76 10.74 17.76
C GLN A 35 11.15 10.30 18.25
N GLY A 36 12.16 11.12 17.98
CA GLY A 36 13.55 10.82 18.35
C GLY A 36 14.03 9.50 17.76
N SER A 37 14.26 8.50 18.61
CA SER A 37 14.69 7.14 18.24
C SER A 37 13.54 6.13 18.09
N ARG A 38 12.28 6.56 18.20
CA ARG A 38 11.10 5.69 18.08
C ARG A 38 10.25 6.03 16.86
N VAL A 39 9.88 5.01 16.09
CA VAL A 39 8.93 5.12 14.97
C VAL A 39 7.64 4.42 15.40
N ASN A 40 6.56 5.17 15.54
CA ASN A 40 5.24 4.63 15.83
C ASN A 40 4.57 4.24 14.53
N VAL A 41 4.05 3.02 14.43
CA VAL A 41 3.47 2.47 13.21
C VAL A 41 2.12 1.79 13.49
N ASN A 42 1.27 1.71 12.47
CA ASN A 42 0.00 0.98 12.49
C ASN A 42 0.03 -0.12 11.42
N PRO A 43 -0.47 -1.34 11.69
CA PRO A 43 -0.53 -2.40 10.67
C PRO A 43 -1.41 -1.97 9.49
N VAL A 44 -0.99 -2.29 8.27
CA VAL A 44 -1.73 -2.06 7.02
C VAL A 44 -1.57 -3.28 6.11
N THR A 45 -2.48 -3.50 5.16
CA THR A 45 -2.42 -4.63 4.22
C THR A 45 -2.70 -4.14 2.80
N GLY A 46 -1.97 -4.66 1.81
CA GLY A 46 -2.13 -4.30 0.39
C GLY A 46 -1.39 -3.04 -0.07
N HIS A 47 -0.76 -2.31 0.86
CA HIS A 47 0.08 -1.15 0.54
C HIS A 47 1.51 -1.60 0.23
N ARG A 48 2.10 -1.07 -0.86
CA ARG A 48 3.50 -1.37 -1.20
C ARG A 48 4.43 -0.78 -0.13
N PRO A 49 5.18 -1.62 0.59
CA PRO A 49 6.07 -1.12 1.62
C PRO A 49 7.34 -0.57 1.00
N THR A 50 7.81 0.56 1.52
CA THR A 50 9.23 0.89 1.53
C THR A 50 9.93 -0.21 2.32
N VAL A 51 10.65 -1.09 1.63
CA VAL A 51 11.39 -2.17 2.29
C VAL A 51 12.45 -1.53 3.18
N PRO A 52 12.41 -1.75 4.50
CA PRO A 52 13.43 -1.21 5.37
C PRO A 52 14.79 -1.76 4.96
N SER A 53 15.77 -0.86 4.80
CA SER A 53 17.16 -1.28 4.87
C SER A 53 17.43 -1.65 6.33
N TRP A 54 17.41 -2.95 6.59
CA TRP A 54 17.69 -3.49 7.91
C TRP A 54 19.07 -3.04 8.36
N SER A 55 19.16 -2.54 9.58
CA SER A 55 20.43 -2.41 10.32
C SER A 55 20.94 -3.82 10.59
N GLY A 56 21.61 -4.34 9.58
CA GLY A 56 21.94 -5.74 9.38
C GLY A 56 22.12 -5.90 7.88
N GLU A 57 23.13 -5.24 7.30
CA GLU A 57 23.68 -5.68 6.03
C GLU A 57 24.04 -7.16 6.25
N ALA A 58 23.17 -8.07 5.82
CA ALA A 58 23.59 -9.44 5.64
C ALA A 58 24.82 -9.34 4.74
N ARG A 59 25.95 -9.86 5.22
CA ARG A 59 27.15 -9.92 4.40
C ARG A 59 26.77 -10.65 3.11
N SER A 60 27.34 -10.20 2.00
CA SER A 60 27.23 -10.91 0.72
C SER A 60 27.50 -12.39 0.91
N ARG A 61 26.88 -13.23 0.08
CA ARG A 61 27.31 -14.62 -0.09
C ARG A 61 28.83 -14.66 -0.29
N SER A 62 29.52 -15.55 0.44
CA SER A 62 30.97 -15.68 0.33
C SER A 62 31.38 -16.26 -1.03
N PRO A 63 32.61 -15.99 -1.51
CA PRO A 63 33.09 -16.56 -2.77
C PRO A 63 32.99 -18.09 -2.84
N GLU A 64 33.26 -18.78 -1.73
CA GLU A 64 33.18 -20.25 -1.65
C GLU A 64 31.75 -20.75 -1.82
N LEU A 65 30.79 -20.11 -1.15
CA LEU A 65 29.38 -20.48 -1.24
C LEU A 65 28.80 -20.14 -2.62
N SER A 66 29.23 -19.02 -3.22
CA SER A 66 28.93 -18.67 -4.61
C SER A 66 29.50 -19.70 -5.58
N GLY A 67 30.71 -20.20 -5.35
CA GLY A 67 31.31 -21.28 -6.13
C GLY A 67 30.49 -22.58 -6.08
N HIS A 68 30.05 -22.99 -4.89
CA HIS A 68 29.17 -24.14 -4.72
C HIS A 68 27.80 -23.95 -5.40
N LEU A 69 27.24 -22.74 -5.35
CA LEU A 69 25.99 -22.43 -6.04
C LEU A 69 26.14 -22.56 -7.56
N LEU A 70 27.21 -22.00 -8.13
CA LEU A 70 27.50 -22.11 -9.55
C LEU A 70 27.67 -23.57 -9.98
N GLN A 71 28.38 -24.37 -9.18
CA GLN A 71 28.54 -25.80 -9.43
C GLN A 71 27.20 -26.56 -9.33
N LEU A 72 26.34 -26.20 -8.39
CA LEU A 72 24.99 -26.75 -8.27
C LEU A 72 24.15 -26.45 -9.53
N ILE A 73 24.13 -25.19 -9.97
CA ILE A 73 23.42 -24.76 -11.18
C ILE A 73 23.93 -25.53 -12.39
N GLU A 74 25.26 -25.62 -12.56
CA GLU A 74 25.90 -26.37 -13.65
C GLU A 74 25.47 -27.85 -13.65
N ASN A 75 25.56 -28.52 -12.50
CA ASN A 75 25.18 -29.93 -12.35
C ASN A 75 23.71 -30.19 -12.73
N ILE A 76 22.80 -29.32 -12.27
CA ILE A 76 21.37 -29.42 -12.59
C ILE A 76 21.13 -29.23 -14.08
N VAL A 77 21.80 -28.27 -14.71
CA VAL A 77 21.63 -27.96 -16.13
C VAL A 77 22.19 -29.07 -17.00
N VAL A 78 23.32 -29.67 -16.64
CA VAL A 78 23.86 -30.85 -17.30
C VAL A 78 22.87 -32.02 -17.22
N CYS A 79 22.26 -32.24 -16.06
CA CYS A 79 21.21 -33.25 -15.87
C CYS A 79 20.00 -32.99 -16.79
N LEU A 80 19.48 -31.76 -16.79
CA LEU A 80 18.36 -31.35 -17.65
C LEU A 80 18.67 -31.53 -19.14
N ARG A 81 19.87 -31.14 -19.58
CA ARG A 81 20.31 -31.29 -20.99
C ARG A 81 20.44 -32.73 -21.44
N ARG A 82 20.68 -33.66 -20.51
CA ARG A 82 20.70 -35.11 -20.77
C ARG A 82 19.30 -35.73 -20.80
N GLY A 83 18.24 -34.94 -20.59
CA GLY A 83 16.87 -35.43 -20.48
C GLY A 83 16.59 -36.16 -19.16
N GLU A 84 17.44 -35.97 -18.15
CA GLU A 84 17.29 -36.57 -16.83
C GLU A 84 16.60 -35.59 -15.87
N GLU A 85 15.90 -36.13 -14.87
CA GLU A 85 15.20 -35.32 -13.86
C GLU A 85 16.14 -34.95 -12.69
N PRO A 86 16.44 -33.65 -12.46
CA PRO A 86 17.37 -33.22 -11.40
C PRO A 86 16.90 -33.53 -9.98
N LYS A 87 15.61 -33.86 -9.82
CA LYS A 87 15.00 -34.17 -8.52
C LYS A 87 15.80 -35.23 -7.75
N LYS A 88 16.29 -36.28 -8.42
CA LYS A 88 17.06 -37.34 -7.75
C LYS A 88 18.37 -36.81 -7.16
N ILE A 89 19.09 -35.98 -7.91
CA ILE A 89 20.34 -35.35 -7.44
C ILE A 89 20.04 -34.44 -6.24
N LEU A 90 19.00 -33.60 -6.34
CA LEU A 90 18.63 -32.66 -5.27
C LEU A 90 18.18 -33.35 -3.98
N THR A 91 17.48 -34.48 -4.09
CA THR A 91 16.98 -35.23 -2.93
C THR A 91 18.03 -36.18 -2.35
N GLU A 92 18.65 -37.03 -3.17
CA GLU A 92 19.54 -38.10 -2.71
C GLU A 92 20.96 -37.61 -2.38
N VAL A 93 21.48 -36.61 -3.10
CA VAL A 93 22.84 -36.09 -2.90
C VAL A 93 22.83 -34.87 -1.98
N TYR A 94 21.97 -33.89 -2.26
CA TYR A 94 21.90 -32.64 -1.49
C TYR A 94 20.96 -32.71 -0.28
N GLY A 95 20.19 -33.80 -0.12
CA GLY A 95 19.32 -33.99 1.04
C GLY A 95 18.14 -33.03 1.12
N LEU A 96 17.74 -32.41 0.00
CA LEU A 96 16.62 -31.45 -0.02
C LEU A 96 15.28 -32.18 0.04
N SER A 97 14.27 -31.51 0.60
CA SER A 97 12.90 -32.02 0.58
C SER A 97 12.36 -32.10 -0.84
N GLU A 98 11.36 -32.97 -1.04
CA GLU A 98 10.74 -33.17 -2.35
C GLU A 98 10.15 -31.88 -2.92
N ILE A 99 9.43 -31.11 -2.09
CA ILE A 99 8.77 -29.86 -2.49
C ILE A 99 9.80 -28.84 -2.99
N VAL A 100 10.89 -28.66 -2.23
CA VAL A 100 11.98 -27.73 -2.59
C VAL A 100 12.69 -28.19 -3.86
N SER A 101 12.97 -29.49 -3.96
CA SER A 101 13.64 -30.07 -5.13
C SER A 101 12.84 -29.87 -6.41
N VAL A 102 11.52 -30.06 -6.35
CA VAL A 102 10.61 -29.83 -7.49
C VAL A 102 10.59 -28.35 -7.88
N ALA A 103 10.55 -27.44 -6.90
CA ALA A 103 10.56 -26.01 -7.16
C ALA A 103 11.87 -25.55 -7.83
N ILE A 104 13.03 -25.98 -7.32
CA ILE A 104 14.35 -25.66 -7.89
C ILE A 104 14.49 -26.23 -9.29
N ALA A 105 14.16 -27.52 -9.48
CA ALA A 105 14.25 -28.17 -10.78
C ALA A 105 13.35 -27.48 -11.81
N ARG A 106 12.14 -27.05 -11.41
CA ARG A 106 11.23 -26.28 -12.26
C ARG A 106 11.82 -24.92 -12.62
N HIS A 107 12.27 -24.15 -11.63
CA HIS A 107 12.84 -22.81 -11.83
C HIS A 107 14.02 -22.84 -12.80
N LEU A 108 14.95 -23.78 -12.62
CA LEU A 108 16.11 -23.91 -13.50
C LEU A 108 15.75 -24.49 -14.88
N ARG A 109 14.76 -25.38 -14.96
CA ARG A 109 14.25 -25.85 -16.27
C ARG A 109 13.66 -24.70 -17.08
N GLU A 110 12.84 -23.86 -16.47
CA GLU A 110 12.28 -22.67 -17.13
C GLU A 110 13.40 -21.73 -17.59
N HIS A 111 14.40 -21.46 -16.74
CA HIS A 111 15.56 -20.66 -17.14
C HIS A 111 16.29 -21.24 -18.35
N VAL A 112 16.58 -22.55 -18.35
CA VAL A 112 17.29 -23.23 -19.45
C VAL A 112 16.48 -23.22 -20.74
N ILE A 113 15.15 -23.29 -20.67
CA ILE A 113 14.29 -23.16 -21.86
C ILE A 113 14.41 -21.77 -22.47
N ASP A 114 14.49 -20.73 -21.64
CA ASP A 114 14.56 -19.34 -22.09
C ASP A 114 15.94 -18.98 -22.68
N THR A 115 17.03 -19.38 -22.04
CA THR A 115 18.40 -18.90 -22.39
C THR A 115 19.30 -19.95 -23.02
N PHE A 116 18.98 -21.24 -22.88
CA PHE A 116 19.86 -22.39 -23.13
C PHE A 116 21.20 -22.39 -22.38
N GLN A 117 21.52 -21.36 -21.60
CA GLN A 117 22.80 -21.15 -20.93
C GLN A 117 22.60 -20.74 -19.48
N VAL A 118 23.60 -20.97 -18.64
CA VAL A 118 23.56 -20.63 -17.22
C VAL A 118 24.84 -19.92 -16.81
N PRO A 119 24.81 -19.09 -15.75
CA PRO A 119 26.05 -18.62 -15.14
C PRO A 119 26.88 -19.81 -14.65
N ASP A 120 28.18 -19.76 -14.92
CA ASP A 120 29.17 -20.73 -14.44
C ASP A 120 30.42 -19.96 -13.97
N PRO A 121 31.43 -20.58 -13.32
CA PRO A 121 32.61 -19.89 -12.81
C PRO A 121 33.41 -19.09 -13.86
N ASN A 122 33.24 -19.43 -15.13
CA ASN A 122 33.86 -18.80 -16.29
C ASN A 122 32.86 -18.06 -17.19
N ARG A 123 31.57 -18.00 -16.83
CA ARG A 123 30.54 -17.40 -17.71
C ARG A 123 29.68 -16.39 -16.98
N LEU A 124 29.50 -15.24 -17.63
CA LEU A 124 28.50 -14.24 -17.27
C LEU A 124 27.45 -14.17 -18.38
N LEU A 125 26.18 -14.16 -17.99
CA LEU A 125 25.10 -13.91 -18.94
C LEU A 125 24.78 -12.42 -18.93
N VAL A 126 24.64 -11.83 -20.11
CA VAL A 126 24.25 -10.43 -20.29
C VAL A 126 23.00 -10.41 -21.16
N GLU A 127 21.87 -10.09 -20.54
CA GLU A 127 20.59 -9.99 -21.23
C GLU A 127 20.28 -8.51 -21.47
N GLN A 128 20.30 -8.08 -22.72
CA GLN A 128 19.85 -6.75 -23.11
C GLN A 128 18.34 -6.80 -23.34
N ILE A 129 17.61 -6.06 -22.52
CA ILE A 129 16.14 -6.02 -22.54
C ILE A 129 15.69 -4.97 -23.54
N ILE A 130 14.87 -5.39 -24.50
CA ILE A 130 14.29 -4.51 -25.51
C ILE A 130 13.24 -3.63 -24.82
N GLY A 131 13.41 -2.31 -24.88
CA GLY A 131 12.52 -1.34 -24.25
C GLY A 131 12.92 0.10 -24.58
N GLY A 132 12.29 1.09 -23.93
CA GLY A 132 12.52 2.50 -24.24
C GLY A 132 13.94 3.00 -23.95
N LEU A 133 14.54 2.57 -22.84
CA LEU A 133 15.93 2.86 -22.49
C LEU A 133 16.77 1.58 -22.51
N PRO A 134 18.02 1.62 -23.01
CA PRO A 134 18.95 0.50 -22.97
C PRO A 134 19.09 -0.06 -21.55
N THR A 135 18.68 -1.30 -21.37
CA THR A 135 18.66 -1.98 -20.06
C THR A 135 19.36 -3.31 -20.19
N TYR A 136 20.37 -3.55 -19.36
CA TYR A 136 21.20 -4.76 -19.36
C TYR A 136 21.07 -5.46 -18.02
N LEU A 137 20.98 -6.78 -18.06
CA LEU A 137 20.91 -7.62 -16.88
C LEU A 137 22.07 -8.60 -16.90
N PHE A 138 23.03 -8.39 -16.01
CA PHE A 138 24.19 -9.25 -15.83
C PHE A 138 23.85 -10.30 -14.79
N THR A 139 23.73 -11.57 -15.20
CA THR A 139 23.54 -12.69 -14.27
C THR A 139 24.88 -13.35 -13.98
N THR A 140 25.31 -13.29 -12.72
CA THR A 140 26.64 -13.75 -12.28
C THR A 140 26.57 -14.86 -11.24
N CYS A 141 25.55 -14.88 -10.37
CA CYS A 141 25.44 -15.75 -9.18
C CYS A 141 26.65 -15.73 -8.22
N ARG A 142 27.48 -14.67 -8.25
CA ARG A 142 28.73 -14.56 -7.47
C ARG A 142 28.58 -13.84 -6.13
N GLY A 143 27.36 -13.47 -5.74
CA GLY A 143 27.08 -12.76 -4.52
C GLY A 143 27.10 -11.24 -4.69
N ARG A 144 26.48 -10.54 -3.76
CA ARG A 144 26.26 -9.10 -3.82
C ARG A 144 27.57 -8.30 -3.87
N GLY A 145 28.59 -8.69 -3.10
CA GLY A 145 29.87 -7.97 -3.02
C GLY A 145 30.61 -7.96 -4.37
N PHE A 146 30.63 -9.09 -5.07
CA PHE A 146 31.18 -9.19 -6.42
C PHE A 146 30.35 -8.37 -7.41
N ASN A 147 29.02 -8.47 -7.34
CA ASN A 147 28.11 -7.74 -8.22
C ASN A 147 28.22 -6.22 -8.05
N GLN A 148 28.41 -5.74 -6.82
CA GLN A 148 28.66 -4.33 -6.55
C GLN A 148 29.99 -3.86 -7.15
N ALA A 149 31.07 -4.62 -6.96
CA ALA A 149 32.37 -4.30 -7.54
C ALA A 149 32.28 -4.21 -9.08
N LEU A 150 31.70 -5.24 -9.72
CA LEU A 150 31.51 -5.28 -11.16
C LEU A 150 30.58 -4.15 -11.65
N GLY A 151 29.50 -3.87 -10.93
CA GLY A 151 28.57 -2.79 -11.27
C GLY A 151 29.21 -1.41 -11.23
N TYR A 152 30.04 -1.12 -10.21
CA TYR A 152 30.80 0.13 -10.12
C TYR A 152 31.88 0.24 -11.18
N PHE A 153 32.54 -0.88 -11.53
CA PHE A 153 33.46 -0.91 -12.65
C PHE A 153 32.74 -0.55 -13.97
N LEU A 154 31.61 -1.22 -14.27
CA LEU A 154 30.79 -0.93 -15.46
C LEU A 154 30.28 0.51 -15.50
N ALA A 155 29.90 1.06 -14.35
CA ALA A 155 29.40 2.43 -14.26
C ALA A 155 30.51 3.48 -14.46
N GLY A 156 31.69 3.27 -13.86
CA GLY A 156 32.85 4.12 -14.12
C GLY A 156 33.29 4.08 -15.58
N LEU A 157 33.17 2.92 -16.23
CA LEU A 157 33.43 2.77 -17.66
C LEU A 157 32.42 3.51 -18.53
N ALA A 158 31.12 3.36 -18.25
CA ALA A 158 30.07 4.10 -18.95
C ALA A 158 30.33 5.61 -18.86
N GLN A 159 30.68 6.09 -17.66
CA GLN A 159 31.04 7.49 -17.44
C GLN A 159 32.26 7.93 -18.26
N SER A 160 33.30 7.10 -18.38
CA SER A 160 34.48 7.42 -19.20
C SER A 160 34.19 7.55 -20.69
N LYS A 161 33.09 6.94 -21.16
CA LYS A 161 32.58 7.02 -22.53
C LYS A 161 31.44 8.03 -22.70
N GLU A 162 31.21 8.90 -21.72
CA GLU A 162 30.12 9.89 -21.73
C GLU A 162 28.71 9.24 -21.79
N ILE A 163 28.58 7.99 -21.37
CA ILE A 163 27.30 7.28 -21.25
C ILE A 163 26.80 7.45 -19.82
N ASN A 164 25.62 8.05 -19.66
CA ASN A 164 25.02 8.24 -18.35
C ASN A 164 24.37 6.95 -17.86
N VAL A 165 24.74 6.53 -16.65
CA VAL A 165 24.07 5.44 -15.93
C VAL A 165 22.83 6.00 -15.26
N ILE A 166 21.67 5.63 -15.77
CA ILE A 166 20.36 6.07 -15.26
C ILE A 166 20.01 5.29 -14.00
N GLU A 167 20.31 4.00 -14.00
CA GLU A 167 19.97 3.10 -12.89
C GLU A 167 21.02 1.99 -12.77
N LEU A 168 21.41 1.70 -11.53
CA LEU A 168 22.32 0.61 -11.19
C LEU A 168 21.78 -0.08 -9.93
N SER A 169 21.32 -1.31 -10.10
CA SER A 169 20.77 -2.13 -9.02
C SER A 169 21.50 -3.49 -9.00
N PHE A 170 21.64 -4.08 -7.82
CA PHE A 170 22.38 -5.33 -7.63
C PHE A 170 21.73 -6.18 -6.54
N ASP A 171 21.75 -7.49 -6.73
CA ASP A 171 21.39 -8.47 -5.70
C ASP A 171 22.50 -9.55 -5.58
N GLU A 172 22.19 -10.68 -4.95
CA GLU A 172 23.13 -11.79 -4.82
C GLU A 172 23.42 -12.52 -6.15
N ASN A 173 22.60 -12.32 -7.17
CA ASN A 173 22.61 -13.11 -8.40
C ASN A 173 22.97 -12.30 -9.65
N GLY A 174 22.77 -10.98 -9.65
CA GLY A 174 23.07 -10.17 -10.80
C GLY A 174 23.11 -8.66 -10.56
N ILE A 175 23.22 -7.95 -11.68
CA ILE A 175 23.28 -6.50 -11.78
C ILE A 175 22.28 -6.06 -12.85
N LEU A 176 21.42 -5.11 -12.52
CA LEU A 176 20.63 -4.37 -13.49
C LEU A 176 21.34 -3.06 -13.79
N PHE A 177 21.56 -2.80 -15.06
CA PHE A 177 22.33 -1.68 -15.54
C PHE A 177 21.58 -0.97 -16.66
N LYS A 178 21.08 0.23 -16.38
CA LYS A 178 20.28 1.03 -17.31
C LYS A 178 21.04 2.27 -17.72
N THR A 179 21.15 2.51 -19.02
CA THR A 179 21.99 3.57 -19.58
C THR A 179 21.22 4.48 -20.53
N SER A 180 21.76 5.68 -20.77
CA SER A 180 21.18 6.62 -21.72
C SER A 180 21.35 6.21 -23.18
N HIS A 181 22.43 5.49 -23.50
CA HIS A 181 22.76 5.00 -24.84
C HIS A 181 23.10 3.51 -24.78
N GLU A 182 22.94 2.83 -25.92
CA GLU A 182 23.38 1.44 -26.04
C GLU A 182 24.91 1.37 -25.87
N ILE A 183 25.38 0.30 -25.23
CA ILE A 183 26.80 0.00 -25.07
C ILE A 183 27.11 -1.08 -26.09
N ASP A 184 28.16 -0.89 -26.88
CA ASP A 184 28.61 -1.93 -27.79
C ASP A 184 29.07 -3.15 -26.96
N PRO A 185 28.53 -4.36 -27.18
CA PRO A 185 29.01 -5.55 -26.51
C PRO A 185 30.52 -5.76 -26.67
N GLN A 186 31.11 -5.36 -27.81
CA GLN A 186 32.56 -5.46 -28.04
C GLN A 186 33.36 -4.57 -27.08
N ASP A 187 32.84 -3.39 -26.74
CA ASP A 187 33.45 -2.53 -25.75
C ASP A 187 33.53 -3.21 -24.39
N LEU A 188 32.49 -3.95 -24.00
CA LEU A 188 32.52 -4.72 -22.76
C LEU A 188 33.68 -5.73 -22.80
N TYR A 189 33.89 -6.47 -23.89
CA TYR A 189 35.00 -7.44 -23.96
C TYR A 189 36.39 -6.79 -23.91
N GLU A 190 36.62 -5.74 -24.68
CA GLU A 190 37.92 -5.05 -24.71
C GLU A 190 38.29 -4.48 -23.33
N LEU A 191 37.28 -4.04 -22.57
CA LEU A 191 37.48 -3.44 -21.25
C LEU A 191 37.86 -4.46 -20.18
N PHE A 192 37.34 -5.70 -20.23
CA PHE A 192 37.76 -6.78 -19.31
C PHE A 192 39.25 -7.14 -19.49
N GLN A 193 39.86 -6.78 -20.62
CA GLN A 193 41.29 -6.98 -20.89
C GLN A 193 42.20 -5.87 -20.34
N THR A 194 41.64 -4.69 -19.98
CA THR A 194 42.44 -3.52 -19.56
C THR A 194 42.85 -3.57 -18.08
N GLN A 195 44.02 -2.98 -17.74
CA GLN A 195 44.61 -3.04 -16.39
C GLN A 195 44.15 -1.93 -15.42
N SER A 196 43.33 -0.96 -15.86
CA SER A 196 42.98 0.23 -15.06
C SER A 196 41.69 0.07 -14.23
N HIS A 197 41.25 -1.16 -13.95
CA HIS A 197 39.99 -1.40 -13.24
C HIS A 197 39.98 -0.81 -11.82
N MET A 198 41.10 -0.85 -11.10
CA MET A 198 41.20 -0.28 -9.75
C MET A 198 41.01 1.25 -9.77
N GLU A 199 41.67 1.95 -10.70
CA GLU A 199 41.56 3.40 -10.83
C GLU A 199 40.12 3.83 -11.17
N VAL A 200 39.48 3.12 -12.11
CA VAL A 200 38.09 3.39 -12.52
C VAL A 200 37.12 3.24 -11.34
N ILE A 201 37.22 2.13 -10.58
CA ILE A 201 36.37 1.89 -9.41
C ILE A 201 36.66 2.94 -8.34
N GLU A 202 37.92 3.25 -8.07
CA GLU A 202 38.33 4.24 -7.07
C GLU A 202 37.78 5.64 -7.35
N HIS A 203 37.71 6.05 -8.62
CA HIS A 203 37.14 7.33 -9.00
C HIS A 203 35.62 7.30 -8.88
N TYR A 204 34.97 6.24 -9.36
CA TYR A 204 33.51 6.13 -9.32
C TYR A 204 32.97 6.03 -7.89
N ILE A 205 33.62 5.24 -7.02
CA ILE A 205 33.10 4.93 -5.68
C ILE A 205 32.88 6.17 -4.83
N ILE A 206 33.73 7.20 -4.97
CA ILE A 206 33.65 8.46 -4.21
C ILE A 206 32.32 9.19 -4.48
N THR A 207 31.74 8.98 -5.66
CA THR A 207 30.47 9.59 -6.07
C THR A 207 29.24 8.84 -5.54
N THR A 208 29.42 7.63 -5.01
CA THR A 208 28.32 6.75 -4.62
C THR A 208 27.71 7.09 -3.25
N GLN A 209 26.47 6.65 -3.06
CA GLN A 209 25.79 6.73 -1.75
C GLN A 209 26.44 5.82 -0.71
N LEU A 210 26.98 4.67 -1.12
CA LEU A 210 27.73 3.77 -0.24
C LEU A 210 28.92 4.48 0.40
N PHE A 211 29.70 5.21 -0.41
CA PHE A 211 30.81 6.01 0.09
C PHE A 211 30.36 7.09 1.06
N THR A 212 29.28 7.81 0.73
CA THR A 212 28.72 8.84 1.61
C THR A 212 28.30 8.25 2.97
N LYS A 213 27.64 7.08 2.96
CA LYS A 213 27.25 6.37 4.18
C LYS A 213 28.48 5.96 5.01
N ARG A 214 29.45 5.27 4.41
CA ARG A 214 30.66 4.81 5.10
C ARG A 214 31.50 5.97 5.62
N PHE A 215 31.61 7.06 4.86
CA PHE A 215 32.28 8.27 5.33
C PHE A 215 31.62 8.84 6.60
N LYS A 216 30.28 8.87 6.68
CA LYS A 216 29.56 9.32 7.89
C LYS A 216 29.86 8.42 9.09
N GLU A 217 29.94 7.11 8.88
CA GLU A 217 30.30 6.15 9.92
C GLU A 217 31.74 6.33 10.40
N VAL A 218 32.70 6.47 9.48
CA VAL A 218 34.11 6.77 9.77
C VAL A 218 34.25 8.10 10.51
N ALA A 219 33.57 9.15 10.06
CA ALA A 219 33.56 10.46 10.73
C ALA A 219 32.94 10.40 12.13
N GLY A 220 31.94 9.54 12.33
CA GLY A 220 31.34 9.27 13.62
C GLY A 220 32.22 8.47 14.57
N ARG A 221 33.03 7.53 14.04
CA ARG A 221 34.01 6.75 14.82
C ARG A 221 35.29 7.53 15.13
N SER A 222 35.69 8.44 14.25
CA SER A 222 36.86 9.30 14.45
C SER A 222 36.64 10.41 15.47
N MET A 223 35.39 10.60 15.94
CA MET A 223 34.99 11.63 16.91
C MET A 223 35.23 13.07 16.45
N ILE A 224 35.50 13.29 15.15
CA ILE A 224 35.62 14.64 14.55
C ILE A 224 34.29 15.38 14.64
N ILE A 225 33.18 14.65 14.51
CA ILE A 225 31.83 15.20 14.70
C ILE A 225 31.39 14.83 16.12
N PRO A 226 31.29 15.79 17.05
CA PRO A 226 30.88 15.50 18.41
C PRO A 226 29.43 15.01 18.42
N ARG A 227 29.17 13.91 19.12
CA ARG A 227 27.81 13.42 19.38
C ARG A 227 27.13 14.16 20.54
N ARG A 228 27.90 14.85 21.37
CA ARG A 228 27.43 15.62 22.52
C ARG A 228 28.23 16.92 22.65
N ILE A 229 27.56 18.02 22.97
CA ILE A 229 28.17 19.31 23.26
C ILE A 229 27.70 19.71 24.66
N GLY A 230 28.56 19.53 25.66
CA GLY A 230 28.18 19.71 27.07
C GLY A 230 27.14 18.68 27.52
N ALA A 231 26.01 19.14 28.04
CA ALA A 231 24.89 18.28 28.44
C ALA A 231 24.01 17.85 27.25
N GLU A 232 24.02 18.62 26.16
CA GLU A 232 23.11 18.46 25.02
C GLU A 232 23.62 17.42 24.02
N GLU A 233 22.72 16.51 23.63
CA GLU A 233 22.99 15.50 22.61
C GLU A 233 22.71 16.07 21.22
N VAL A 234 23.63 15.83 20.28
CA VAL A 234 23.47 16.28 18.89
C VAL A 234 22.45 15.39 18.21
N SER A 235 21.42 15.99 17.61
CA SER A 235 20.37 15.21 16.94
C SER A 235 20.93 14.45 15.72
N PRO A 236 20.34 13.30 15.33
CA PRO A 236 20.79 12.56 14.15
C PRO A 236 20.82 13.40 12.86
N GLN A 237 19.85 14.30 12.68
CA GLN A 237 19.77 15.20 11.54
C GLN A 237 20.94 16.21 11.53
N GLN A 238 21.26 16.80 12.69
CA GLN A 238 22.41 17.70 12.83
C GLN A 238 23.74 16.96 12.59
N PHE A 239 23.86 15.72 13.05
CA PHE A 239 25.03 14.90 12.78
C PHE A 239 25.21 14.65 11.27
N GLN A 240 24.13 14.29 10.57
CA GLN A 240 24.18 14.09 9.12
C GLN A 240 24.60 15.35 8.38
N GLN A 241 24.00 16.50 8.68
CA GLN A 241 24.37 17.78 8.06
C GLN A 241 25.85 18.13 8.26
N LYS A 242 26.38 17.94 9.48
CA LYS A 242 27.80 18.16 9.77
C LYS A 242 28.69 17.18 9.00
N ALA A 243 28.27 15.92 8.88
CA ALA A 243 29.04 14.91 8.17
C ALA A 243 29.05 15.13 6.65
N ASP A 244 27.94 15.60 6.08
CA ASP A 244 27.86 15.98 4.67
C ASP A 244 28.75 17.20 4.38
N ALA A 245 28.73 18.22 5.24
CA ALA A 245 29.63 19.37 5.12
C ALA A 245 31.11 18.96 5.24
N LEU A 246 31.43 18.04 6.15
CA LEU A 246 32.77 17.48 6.30
C LEU A 246 33.20 16.71 5.04
N LEU A 247 32.32 15.89 4.46
CA LEU A 247 32.59 15.14 3.24
C LEU A 247 32.93 16.07 2.07
N VAL A 248 32.14 17.13 1.87
CA VAL A 248 32.39 18.13 0.81
C VAL A 248 33.78 18.75 0.95
N LYS A 249 34.17 19.14 2.17
CA LYS A 249 35.50 19.70 2.44
C LYS A 249 36.63 18.70 2.20
N HIS A 250 36.43 17.45 2.61
CA HIS A 250 37.46 16.42 2.50
C HIS A 250 37.64 15.93 1.06
N ARG A 251 36.61 16.00 0.19
CA ARG A 251 36.71 15.59 -1.23
C ARG A 251 37.76 16.36 -2.02
N THR A 252 38.05 17.60 -1.66
CA THR A 252 39.05 18.45 -2.34
C THR A 252 40.43 18.39 -1.69
N MET A 253 40.64 17.56 -0.66
CA MET A 253 41.91 17.44 0.06
C MET A 253 42.67 16.21 -0.44
N GLU A 254 43.86 16.44 -1.01
CA GLU A 254 44.68 15.38 -1.65
C GLU A 254 45.07 14.24 -0.69
N ASP A 255 45.21 14.52 0.62
CA ASP A 255 45.61 13.53 1.65
C ASP A 255 44.58 13.34 2.78
N SER A 256 43.30 13.31 2.43
CA SER A 256 42.24 13.10 3.42
C SER A 256 42.26 11.69 4.01
N LEU A 257 42.71 11.57 5.27
CA LEU A 257 42.75 10.29 6.00
C LEU A 257 41.35 9.66 6.15
N LEU A 258 40.30 10.48 6.29
CA LEU A 258 38.91 10.00 6.38
C LEU A 258 38.42 9.40 5.06
N ILE A 259 38.82 9.98 3.92
CA ILE A 259 38.46 9.44 2.61
C ILE A 259 39.18 8.13 2.37
N ARG A 260 40.48 8.08 2.69
CA ARG A 260 41.27 6.85 2.54
C ARG A 260 40.72 5.72 3.41
N GLU A 261 40.36 6.02 4.65
CA GLU A 261 39.76 5.02 5.54
C GLU A 261 38.38 4.56 5.04
N ALA A 262 37.52 5.50 4.60
CA ALA A 262 36.22 5.13 4.02
C ALA A 262 36.38 4.26 2.76
N LYS A 263 37.35 4.56 1.89
CA LYS A 263 37.70 3.69 0.74
C LYS A 263 38.15 2.32 1.20
N ASN A 264 39.09 2.25 2.15
CA ASN A 264 39.63 0.99 2.66
C ASN A 264 38.54 0.10 3.25
N GLU A 265 37.62 0.65 4.04
CA GLU A 265 36.51 -0.13 4.59
C GLU A 265 35.60 -0.68 3.51
N ILE A 266 35.29 0.10 2.48
CA ILE A 266 34.44 -0.36 1.37
C ILE A 266 35.12 -1.48 0.60
N PHE A 267 36.40 -1.32 0.23
CA PHE A 267 37.15 -2.34 -0.50
C PHE A 267 37.40 -3.62 0.29
N TRP A 268 37.35 -3.55 1.63
CA TRP A 268 37.57 -4.72 2.48
C TRP A 268 36.28 -5.41 2.95
N GLN A 269 35.22 -4.64 3.20
CA GLN A 269 34.02 -5.16 3.87
C GLN A 269 32.79 -5.23 2.96
N ASP A 270 32.63 -4.28 2.04
CA ASP A 270 31.40 -4.12 1.26
C ASP A 270 31.47 -4.80 -0.10
N ILE A 271 32.56 -4.56 -0.83
CA ILE A 271 32.73 -5.02 -2.20
C ILE A 271 33.86 -6.03 -2.32
N ASP A 272 33.68 -7.03 -3.19
CA ASP A 272 34.67 -8.08 -3.41
C ASP A 272 35.58 -7.69 -4.58
N ILE A 273 36.52 -6.78 -4.30
CA ILE A 273 37.44 -6.29 -5.32
C ILE A 273 38.45 -7.36 -5.74
N ARG A 274 38.88 -8.21 -4.81
CA ARG A 274 39.81 -9.32 -5.09
C ARG A 274 39.17 -10.35 -6.00
N GLY A 275 37.92 -10.74 -5.73
CA GLY A 275 37.18 -11.65 -6.60
C GLY A 275 36.96 -11.07 -7.99
N LEU A 276 36.74 -9.76 -8.11
CA LEU A 276 36.67 -9.08 -9.40
C LEU A 276 38.02 -9.09 -10.12
N GLU A 277 39.12 -8.75 -9.44
CA GLU A 277 40.49 -8.78 -9.98
C GLU A 277 40.83 -10.17 -10.53
N GLU A 278 40.64 -11.22 -9.72
CA GLU A 278 40.88 -12.61 -10.12
C GLU A 278 40.03 -13.01 -11.34
N PHE A 279 38.77 -12.55 -11.39
CA PHE A 279 37.89 -12.81 -12.52
C PHE A 279 38.34 -12.11 -13.80
N LEU A 280 38.73 -10.83 -13.70
CA LEU A 280 39.23 -10.05 -14.84
C LEU A 280 40.58 -10.58 -15.34
N GLU A 281 41.49 -10.97 -14.45
CA GLU A 281 42.75 -11.61 -14.82
C GLU A 281 42.54 -12.92 -15.57
N ARG A 282 41.62 -13.77 -15.09
CA ARG A 282 41.24 -15.02 -15.79
C ARG A 282 40.58 -14.76 -17.14
N SER A 283 39.98 -13.59 -17.33
CA SER A 283 39.42 -13.18 -18.62
C SER A 283 40.49 -12.92 -19.69
N LYS A 284 41.75 -12.71 -19.29
CA LYS A 284 42.87 -12.54 -20.22
C LYS A 284 43.30 -13.86 -20.88
N ASP A 285 43.18 -14.97 -20.16
CA ASP A 285 43.59 -16.30 -20.61
C ASP A 285 42.50 -17.03 -21.43
N GLU A 286 41.59 -16.29 -22.09
CA GLU A 286 40.45 -16.76 -22.93
C GLU A 286 39.44 -17.71 -22.26
N ASN A 287 39.59 -18.03 -20.98
CA ASN A 287 38.73 -18.98 -20.29
C ASN A 287 37.40 -18.38 -19.83
N VAL A 288 37.27 -17.06 -19.74
CA VAL A 288 36.04 -16.37 -19.33
C VAL A 288 35.23 -15.92 -20.54
N ARG A 289 33.92 -16.16 -20.52
CA ARG A 289 32.97 -15.85 -21.59
C ARG A 289 31.88 -14.93 -21.07
N LEU A 290 31.68 -13.80 -21.72
CA LEU A 290 30.40 -13.11 -21.64
C LEU A 290 29.48 -13.69 -22.71
N VAL A 291 28.19 -13.80 -22.40
CA VAL A 291 27.18 -14.28 -23.35
C VAL A 291 26.12 -13.20 -23.43
N HIS A 292 26.20 -12.41 -24.49
CA HIS A 292 25.27 -11.32 -24.75
C HIS A 292 24.09 -11.82 -25.57
N THR A 293 22.87 -11.53 -25.10
CA THR A 293 21.62 -11.89 -25.78
C THR A 293 20.63 -10.73 -25.68
N LYS A 294 19.92 -10.44 -26.79
CA LYS A 294 18.81 -9.47 -26.79
C LYS A 294 17.51 -10.21 -26.52
N VAL A 295 16.74 -9.77 -25.53
CA VAL A 295 15.51 -10.42 -25.08
C VAL A 295 14.41 -9.40 -24.85
N SER A 296 13.15 -9.77 -25.06
CA SER A 296 12.01 -8.94 -24.65
C SER A 296 11.71 -9.07 -23.16
N ILE A 297 12.00 -10.23 -22.57
CA ILE A 297 11.76 -10.53 -21.17
C ILE A 297 13.01 -11.20 -20.59
N PRO A 298 13.48 -10.77 -19.41
CA PRO A 298 14.58 -11.43 -18.71
C PRO A 298 14.38 -12.92 -18.48
N SER A 299 15.48 -13.64 -18.40
CA SER A 299 15.49 -15.02 -17.92
C SER A 299 14.99 -15.14 -16.48
N LYS A 300 14.56 -16.35 -16.10
CA LYS A 300 14.01 -16.60 -14.75
C LYS A 300 14.91 -16.22 -13.57
N ILE A 301 16.23 -16.36 -13.70
CA ILE A 301 17.18 -15.98 -12.64
C ILE A 301 17.25 -14.45 -12.55
N GLY A 302 17.43 -13.78 -13.68
CA GLY A 302 17.55 -12.32 -13.73
C GLY A 302 16.22 -11.60 -13.44
N MET A 303 15.09 -12.23 -13.72
CA MET A 303 13.75 -11.65 -13.55
C MET A 303 13.52 -11.16 -12.12
N SER A 304 14.07 -11.83 -11.11
CA SER A 304 13.92 -11.39 -9.71
C SER A 304 14.46 -9.98 -9.48
N LEU A 305 15.64 -9.67 -10.01
CA LEU A 305 16.27 -8.35 -9.85
C LEU A 305 15.57 -7.30 -10.69
N PHE A 306 15.21 -7.64 -11.93
CA PHE A 306 14.42 -6.77 -12.80
C PHE A 306 13.09 -6.40 -12.13
N MET A 307 12.40 -7.36 -11.51
CA MET A 307 11.16 -7.10 -10.80
C MET A 307 11.34 -6.19 -9.59
N SER A 308 12.38 -6.44 -8.78
CA SER A 308 12.68 -5.62 -7.60
C SER A 308 12.96 -4.15 -7.95
N SER A 309 13.65 -3.91 -9.07
CA SER A 309 13.97 -2.55 -9.50
C SER A 309 12.75 -1.83 -10.10
N PHE A 310 11.91 -2.57 -10.82
CA PHE A 310 10.64 -2.07 -11.35
C PHE A 310 9.68 -1.70 -10.23
N GLU A 311 9.64 -2.53 -9.20
CA GLU A 311 9.01 -2.18 -7.95
C GLU A 311 9.55 -0.81 -7.50
N ASP A 312 10.85 -0.61 -7.26
CA ASP A 312 11.38 0.67 -6.72
C ASP A 312 11.08 1.93 -7.57
N LEU A 313 10.90 1.80 -8.89
CA LEU A 313 10.46 2.89 -9.78
C LEU A 313 8.99 3.32 -9.58
N MET A 314 8.15 2.47 -9.00
CA MET A 314 6.72 2.73 -8.80
C MET A 314 6.47 3.66 -7.60
N SER A 315 6.78 4.94 -7.79
CA SER A 315 6.03 6.03 -7.16
C SER A 315 4.55 5.92 -7.58
N MET A 316 3.61 6.14 -6.66
CA MET A 316 2.15 6.01 -6.84
C MET A 316 1.54 6.80 -8.01
N ARG A 317 2.31 7.57 -8.77
CA ARG A 317 1.82 8.39 -9.88
C ARG A 317 1.72 7.67 -11.23
N THR A 318 2.29 6.48 -11.36
CA THR A 318 2.45 5.85 -12.68
C THR A 318 2.04 4.37 -12.69
N ARG A 319 0.96 4.01 -11.98
CA ARG A 319 0.27 2.75 -12.25
C ARG A 319 -0.57 2.84 -13.52
N ALA A 320 -1.44 3.85 -13.64
CA ALA A 320 -2.32 3.97 -14.81
C ALA A 320 -1.58 4.30 -16.12
N TYR A 321 -0.65 5.27 -16.09
CA TYR A 321 0.03 5.74 -17.31
C TYR A 321 1.04 4.76 -17.93
N LEU A 322 1.61 3.83 -17.16
CA LEU A 322 2.61 2.86 -17.67
C LEU A 322 2.00 1.49 -17.99
N ILE A 323 0.73 1.23 -17.60
CA ILE A 323 -0.02 0.06 -18.07
C ILE A 323 -0.24 0.14 -19.59
N ASN A 324 -0.38 1.36 -20.12
CA ASN A 324 -0.51 1.59 -21.57
C ASN A 324 0.80 1.36 -22.38
N ASP A 325 1.96 1.46 -21.73
CA ASP A 325 3.29 1.33 -22.37
C ASP A 325 3.97 -0.04 -22.14
N MET A 326 3.35 -0.94 -21.37
CA MET A 326 3.91 -2.25 -21.03
C MET A 326 3.27 -3.39 -21.83
N ASP A 327 4.10 -4.34 -22.29
CA ASP A 327 3.62 -5.57 -22.93
C ASP A 327 2.72 -6.34 -21.92
N PRO A 328 1.45 -6.64 -22.28
CA PRO A 328 0.51 -7.39 -21.44
C PRO A 328 1.09 -8.69 -20.87
N LYS A 329 2.05 -9.33 -21.56
CA LYS A 329 2.73 -10.55 -21.07
C LYS A 329 3.61 -10.32 -19.85
N ILE A 330 4.18 -9.13 -19.70
CA ILE A 330 4.99 -8.75 -18.54
C ILE A 330 4.07 -8.48 -17.35
N LEU A 331 2.95 -7.78 -17.58
CA LEU A 331 1.89 -7.58 -16.57
C LEU A 331 1.29 -8.92 -16.09
N MET A 332 1.03 -9.84 -17.01
CA MET A 332 0.53 -11.18 -16.71
C MET A 332 1.50 -12.02 -15.87
N ARG A 333 2.82 -11.85 -16.07
CA ARG A 333 3.85 -12.45 -15.22
C ARG A 333 4.01 -11.73 -13.88
N LEU A 334 3.84 -10.40 -13.85
CA LEU A 334 3.95 -9.51 -12.68
C LEU A 334 2.86 -9.79 -11.65
N LEU A 335 1.60 -9.91 -12.09
CA LEU A 335 0.46 -10.09 -11.20
C LEU A 335 0.36 -11.53 -10.67
N GLY A 336 1.09 -12.47 -11.30
CA GLY A 336 1.08 -13.88 -10.95
C GLY A 336 -0.33 -14.47 -10.91
N ARG A 337 -0.46 -15.70 -10.42
CA ARG A 337 -1.74 -16.42 -10.38
C ARG A 337 -2.88 -15.76 -9.60
N ARG A 338 -2.65 -14.65 -8.90
CA ARG A 338 -3.73 -13.89 -8.23
C ARG A 338 -4.63 -13.13 -9.21
N SER A 339 -4.13 -12.80 -10.41
CA SER A 339 -4.96 -12.29 -11.52
C SER A 339 -5.55 -13.41 -12.39
N LEU A 340 -5.05 -14.65 -12.28
CA LEU A 340 -5.55 -15.80 -13.05
C LEU A 340 -6.82 -16.44 -12.45
N ALA A 341 -7.42 -15.83 -11.43
CA ALA A 341 -8.61 -16.38 -10.80
C ALA A 341 -9.92 -16.02 -11.51
N THR A 342 -9.91 -15.18 -12.55
CA THR A 342 -11.11 -14.85 -13.32
C THR A 342 -10.85 -14.93 -14.82
N GLU A 343 -10.71 -16.15 -15.33
CA GLU A 343 -11.03 -16.43 -16.75
C GLU A 343 -12.56 -16.46 -16.94
N LEU A 344 -13.29 -15.49 -16.40
CA LEU A 344 -14.74 -15.47 -16.51
C LEU A 344 -15.14 -14.85 -17.84
N THR A 345 -16.09 -15.48 -18.52
CA THR A 345 -16.65 -14.86 -19.71
C THR A 345 -17.48 -13.65 -19.32
N LYS A 346 -17.66 -12.73 -20.27
CA LYS A 346 -18.55 -11.58 -20.08
C LYS A 346 -19.96 -12.02 -19.63
N GLU A 347 -20.45 -13.15 -20.14
CA GLU A 347 -21.76 -13.68 -19.76
C GLU A 347 -21.81 -14.16 -18.30
N GLU A 348 -20.74 -14.76 -17.78
CA GLU A 348 -20.67 -15.22 -16.38
C GLU A 348 -20.62 -14.03 -15.41
N LEU A 349 -19.87 -12.98 -15.75
CA LEU A 349 -19.82 -11.73 -14.99
C LEU A 349 -21.18 -11.01 -15.01
N ASP A 350 -21.75 -10.81 -16.19
CA ASP A 350 -23.04 -10.13 -16.32
C ASP A 350 -24.15 -10.94 -15.60
N GLY A 351 -24.10 -12.28 -15.66
CA GLY A 351 -24.96 -13.16 -14.87
C GLY A 351 -24.83 -12.98 -13.36
N TYR A 352 -23.60 -12.95 -12.82
CA TYR A 352 -23.35 -12.73 -11.39
C TYR A 352 -23.95 -11.41 -10.90
N TYR A 353 -23.72 -10.30 -11.62
CA TYR A 353 -24.24 -8.99 -11.22
C TYR A 353 -25.75 -8.90 -11.34
N LEU A 354 -26.35 -9.57 -12.33
CA LEU A 354 -27.81 -9.71 -12.40
C LEU A 354 -28.34 -10.51 -11.22
N ASP A 355 -27.72 -11.62 -10.83
CA ASP A 355 -28.22 -12.48 -9.76
C ASP A 355 -28.07 -11.91 -8.35
N LYS A 356 -27.24 -10.89 -8.16
CA LYS A 356 -27.05 -10.22 -6.85
C LYS A 356 -28.36 -9.75 -6.21
N VAL A 357 -29.30 -9.26 -7.02
CA VAL A 357 -30.60 -8.79 -6.54
C VAL A 357 -31.71 -9.55 -7.28
N PRO A 358 -32.60 -10.24 -6.55
CA PRO A 358 -33.71 -10.97 -7.19
C PRO A 358 -34.68 -10.00 -7.88
N ILE A 359 -35.45 -10.53 -8.83
CA ILE A 359 -36.56 -9.78 -9.46
C ILE A 359 -37.57 -9.42 -8.35
N PRO A 360 -37.98 -8.14 -8.23
CA PRO A 360 -38.87 -7.72 -7.16
C PRO A 360 -40.26 -8.33 -7.34
N THR A 361 -40.86 -8.76 -6.23
CA THR A 361 -42.21 -9.35 -6.17
C THR A 361 -43.12 -8.62 -5.20
N ASP A 362 -42.57 -7.72 -4.39
CA ASP A 362 -43.24 -6.98 -3.34
C ASP A 362 -42.56 -5.61 -3.11
N PRO A 363 -43.20 -4.69 -2.37
CA PRO A 363 -42.62 -3.37 -2.11
C PRO A 363 -41.24 -3.43 -1.44
N LYS A 364 -40.99 -4.41 -0.56
CA LYS A 364 -39.70 -4.55 0.12
C LYS A 364 -38.58 -4.95 -0.82
N SER A 365 -38.83 -5.90 -1.73
CA SER A 365 -37.85 -6.28 -2.75
C SER A 365 -37.62 -5.18 -3.78
N LEU A 366 -38.64 -4.36 -4.10
CA LEU A 366 -38.45 -3.15 -4.90
C LEU A 366 -37.53 -2.15 -4.19
N LEU A 367 -37.73 -1.90 -2.89
CA LEU A 367 -36.86 -1.03 -2.09
C LEU A 367 -35.41 -1.57 -2.09
N HIS A 368 -35.23 -2.87 -1.91
CA HIS A 368 -33.91 -3.50 -1.95
C HIS A 368 -33.24 -3.33 -3.32
N LEU A 369 -33.99 -3.45 -4.42
CA LEU A 369 -33.52 -3.14 -5.77
C LEU A 369 -33.10 -1.66 -5.88
N MET A 370 -33.87 -0.74 -5.30
CA MET A 370 -33.57 0.69 -5.28
C MET A 370 -32.31 1.06 -4.49
N GLU A 371 -32.01 0.32 -3.42
CA GLU A 371 -30.78 0.51 -2.65
C GLU A 371 -29.51 0.09 -3.41
N HIS A 372 -29.63 -0.73 -4.46
CA HIS A 372 -28.53 -1.23 -5.28
C HIS A 372 -28.43 -0.53 -6.65
N GLY A 373 -29.55 -0.25 -7.31
CA GLY A 373 -29.62 0.32 -8.66
C GLY A 373 -29.78 1.85 -8.73
N GLY A 374 -29.88 2.52 -7.58
CA GLY A 374 -30.01 3.98 -7.50
C GLY A 374 -31.41 4.49 -7.83
N GLY A 375 -31.52 5.65 -8.47
CA GLY A 375 -32.81 6.31 -8.70
C GLY A 375 -33.73 5.60 -9.70
N LEU A 376 -34.95 5.30 -9.28
CA LEU A 376 -35.99 4.72 -10.15
C LEU A 376 -36.67 5.82 -10.99
N SER A 377 -36.66 5.65 -12.31
CA SER A 377 -37.26 6.58 -13.28
C SER A 377 -38.27 5.89 -14.18
N ARG A 378 -39.20 6.65 -14.78
CA ARG A 378 -40.15 6.11 -15.76
C ARG A 378 -39.50 5.63 -17.06
N SER A 379 -38.34 6.19 -17.41
CA SER A 379 -37.60 5.85 -18.63
C SER A 379 -36.73 4.61 -18.49
N MET A 380 -36.59 4.03 -17.28
CA MET A 380 -35.77 2.86 -16.97
C MET A 380 -34.36 2.92 -17.62
N SER A 381 -33.71 4.08 -17.52
CA SER A 381 -32.44 4.36 -18.20
C SER A 381 -31.27 3.55 -17.65
N ASN A 382 -31.35 3.05 -16.41
CA ASN A 382 -30.34 2.16 -15.83
C ASN A 382 -30.52 0.75 -16.44
N PRO A 383 -29.48 0.16 -17.07
CA PRO A 383 -29.50 -1.21 -17.58
C PRO A 383 -30.01 -2.24 -16.56
N PHE A 384 -29.66 -2.06 -15.28
CA PHE A 384 -30.06 -2.92 -14.18
C PHE A 384 -31.59 -2.94 -13.96
N TYR A 385 -32.25 -1.78 -14.02
CA TYR A 385 -33.72 -1.68 -13.94
C TYR A 385 -34.40 -2.19 -15.21
N LYS A 386 -33.80 -1.92 -16.37
CA LYS A 386 -34.37 -2.31 -17.67
C LYS A 386 -34.52 -3.83 -17.80
N GLU A 387 -33.62 -4.61 -17.23
CA GLU A 387 -33.73 -6.06 -17.22
C GLU A 387 -34.65 -6.58 -16.11
N LYS A 388 -34.51 -6.08 -14.89
CA LYS A 388 -35.25 -6.60 -13.72
C LYS A 388 -36.73 -6.26 -13.69
N LEU A 389 -37.13 -5.12 -14.28
CA LEU A 389 -38.52 -4.65 -14.27
C LEU A 389 -39.24 -4.88 -15.61
N ARG A 390 -38.62 -5.59 -16.55
CA ARG A 390 -39.13 -5.75 -17.93
C ARG A 390 -40.51 -6.43 -17.99
N ASP A 391 -40.72 -7.44 -17.14
CA ASP A 391 -41.89 -8.33 -17.20
C ASP A 391 -42.91 -8.05 -16.08
N ILE A 392 -42.77 -6.92 -15.37
CA ILE A 392 -43.67 -6.50 -14.28
C ILE A 392 -44.63 -5.42 -14.79
N ASP A 393 -45.91 -5.51 -14.44
CA ASP A 393 -46.89 -4.51 -14.85
C ASP A 393 -46.60 -3.15 -14.18
N ASN A 394 -46.78 -2.06 -14.93
CA ASN A 394 -46.55 -0.71 -14.44
C ASN A 394 -47.54 -0.33 -13.32
N GLU A 395 -48.72 -0.96 -13.27
CA GLU A 395 -49.68 -0.76 -12.17
C GLU A 395 -49.19 -1.38 -10.86
N ASP A 396 -48.56 -2.56 -10.91
CA ASP A 396 -47.98 -3.22 -9.73
C ASP A 396 -46.81 -2.40 -9.17
N ILE A 397 -45.89 -1.95 -10.04
CA ILE A 397 -44.77 -1.08 -9.65
C ILE A 397 -45.30 0.22 -9.02
N ARG A 398 -46.37 0.80 -9.60
CA ARG A 398 -46.99 2.01 -9.06
C ARG A 398 -47.57 1.76 -7.66
N GLY A 399 -48.27 0.65 -7.46
CA GLY A 399 -48.80 0.26 -6.15
C GLY A 399 -47.70 0.10 -5.10
N TRP A 400 -46.59 -0.54 -5.45
CA TRP A 400 -45.44 -0.69 -4.56
C TRP A 400 -44.79 0.65 -4.21
N VAL A 401 -44.62 1.55 -5.18
CA VAL A 401 -44.10 2.91 -4.95
C VAL A 401 -45.03 3.70 -4.04
N GLU A 402 -46.35 3.61 -4.23
CA GLU A 402 -47.34 4.28 -3.37
C GLU A 402 -47.26 3.78 -1.91
N GLU A 403 -47.10 2.47 -1.70
CA GLU A 403 -46.92 1.90 -0.37
C GLU A 403 -45.59 2.35 0.28
N LEU A 404 -44.48 2.33 -0.48
CA LEU A 404 -43.18 2.73 0.03
C LEU A 404 -43.12 4.22 0.39
N CYS A 405 -43.74 5.10 -0.39
CA CYS A 405 -43.74 6.53 -0.09
C CYS A 405 -44.68 6.87 1.08
N GLN A 406 -45.82 6.18 1.23
CA GLN A 406 -46.69 6.33 2.40
C GLN A 406 -45.99 5.92 3.70
N ASN A 407 -45.13 4.89 3.63
CA ASN A 407 -44.31 4.44 4.75
C ASN A 407 -43.05 5.30 4.98
N GLY A 408 -42.81 6.33 4.16
CA GLY A 408 -41.64 7.22 4.27
C GLY A 408 -40.30 6.56 3.94
N LEU A 409 -40.30 5.44 3.20
CA LEU A 409 -39.06 4.71 2.85
C LEU A 409 -38.39 5.24 1.59
N ILE A 410 -39.16 5.88 0.71
CA ILE A 410 -38.68 6.51 -0.52
C ILE A 410 -39.20 7.93 -0.64
N THR A 411 -38.47 8.77 -1.37
CA THR A 411 -38.82 10.16 -1.63
C THR A 411 -38.43 10.57 -3.06
N LYS A 412 -38.89 11.76 -3.48
CA LYS A 412 -38.48 12.43 -4.71
C LYS A 412 -37.61 13.63 -4.38
N ILE A 413 -36.68 13.90 -5.29
CA ILE A 413 -35.81 15.08 -5.27
C ILE A 413 -36.32 16.09 -6.29
N ASP A 414 -36.21 17.38 -5.97
CA ASP A 414 -36.41 18.47 -6.92
C ASP A 414 -35.49 19.66 -6.60
N GLY A 415 -35.29 20.54 -7.57
CA GLY A 415 -34.50 21.78 -7.40
C GLY A 415 -32.99 21.56 -7.32
N THR A 416 -32.47 20.44 -7.82
CA THR A 416 -31.01 20.24 -7.92
C THR A 416 -30.40 20.99 -9.09
N GLY A 417 -31.22 21.31 -10.10
CA GLY A 417 -30.76 21.91 -11.35
C GLY A 417 -30.21 20.87 -12.34
N ASN A 418 -30.37 19.58 -12.04
CA ASN A 418 -30.02 18.46 -12.93
C ASN A 418 -31.29 17.65 -13.24
N SER A 419 -31.75 17.73 -14.50
CA SER A 419 -32.96 17.07 -14.98
C SER A 419 -32.87 15.54 -14.99
N GLU A 420 -31.67 14.96 -14.89
CA GLU A 420 -31.49 13.53 -14.73
C GLU A 420 -31.70 13.05 -13.30
N VAL A 421 -31.66 13.94 -12.31
CA VAL A 421 -31.86 13.60 -10.88
C VAL A 421 -33.25 14.02 -10.42
N ASP A 422 -33.69 15.21 -10.81
CA ASP A 422 -34.97 15.78 -10.42
C ASP A 422 -36.15 14.89 -10.88
N GLY A 423 -37.07 14.59 -9.97
CA GLY A 423 -38.27 13.80 -10.22
C GLY A 423 -38.11 12.27 -10.16
N LYS A 424 -36.90 11.74 -9.97
CA LYS A 424 -36.65 10.31 -9.72
C LYS A 424 -36.98 9.91 -8.28
N TRP A 425 -37.31 8.64 -8.08
CA TRP A 425 -37.54 8.06 -6.75
C TRP A 425 -36.25 7.49 -6.19
N PHE A 426 -35.96 7.79 -4.92
CA PHE A 426 -34.79 7.29 -4.19
C PHE A 426 -35.20 6.87 -2.79
N SER A 427 -34.42 5.99 -2.15
CA SER A 427 -34.46 5.87 -0.69
C SER A 427 -33.99 7.18 -0.05
N GLU A 428 -34.42 7.49 1.19
CA GLU A 428 -34.09 8.76 1.84
C GLU A 428 -32.60 9.09 1.82
N TYR A 429 -31.76 8.09 2.10
CA TYR A 429 -30.30 8.25 2.08
C TYR A 429 -29.74 8.51 0.68
N MET A 430 -30.18 7.74 -0.33
CA MET A 430 -29.72 7.98 -1.71
C MET A 430 -30.25 9.29 -2.28
N ALA A 431 -31.39 9.76 -1.77
CA ALA A 431 -31.90 11.07 -2.11
C ALA A 431 -30.94 12.19 -1.68
N GLU A 432 -30.32 12.05 -0.51
CA GLU A 432 -29.30 13.00 -0.02
C GLU A 432 -28.03 12.98 -0.87
N ILE A 433 -27.53 11.79 -1.20
CA ILE A 433 -26.31 11.60 -2.02
C ILE A 433 -26.52 12.17 -3.43
N HIS A 434 -27.58 11.74 -4.11
CA HIS A 434 -27.87 12.17 -5.47
C HIS A 434 -28.28 13.65 -5.54
N GLY A 435 -29.03 14.14 -4.55
CA GLY A 435 -29.39 15.55 -4.44
C GLY A 435 -28.15 16.43 -4.28
N THR A 436 -27.22 16.02 -3.41
CA THR A 436 -25.93 16.70 -3.20
C THR A 436 -25.12 16.74 -4.50
N LEU A 437 -24.89 15.59 -5.15
CA LEU A 437 -24.11 15.55 -6.40
C LEU A 437 -24.78 16.33 -7.54
N GLY A 438 -26.12 16.29 -7.63
CA GLY A 438 -26.89 17.06 -8.62
C GLY A 438 -26.69 18.56 -8.45
N VAL A 439 -26.84 19.07 -7.22
CA VAL A 439 -26.62 20.50 -6.92
C VAL A 439 -25.17 20.91 -7.20
N LEU A 440 -24.19 20.10 -6.80
CA LEU A 440 -22.78 20.40 -7.01
C LEU A 440 -22.43 20.45 -8.51
N SER A 441 -22.94 19.50 -9.29
CA SER A 441 -22.76 19.47 -10.74
C SER A 441 -23.29 20.74 -11.41
N SER A 442 -24.50 21.19 -11.04
CA SER A 442 -25.12 22.38 -11.62
C SER A 442 -24.54 23.71 -11.12
N ASN A 443 -23.70 23.71 -10.08
CA ASN A 443 -23.09 24.90 -9.48
C ASN A 443 -21.55 24.92 -9.64
N GLY A 444 -21.03 24.40 -10.74
CA GLY A 444 -19.60 24.52 -11.10
C GLY A 444 -18.70 23.41 -10.56
N GLY A 445 -19.26 22.35 -9.95
CA GLY A 445 -18.49 21.19 -9.48
C GLY A 445 -17.79 20.41 -10.60
N SER A 446 -18.22 20.56 -11.86
CA SER A 446 -17.56 19.97 -13.03
C SER A 446 -16.27 20.69 -13.44
N GLU A 447 -16.02 21.90 -12.93
CA GLU A 447 -14.88 22.76 -13.32
C GLU A 447 -13.78 22.81 -12.26
N ILE A 448 -13.97 22.15 -11.11
CA ILE A 448 -13.08 22.23 -9.95
C ILE A 448 -12.37 20.90 -9.71
N ASP A 449 -11.04 20.94 -9.62
CA ASP A 449 -10.18 19.77 -9.38
C ASP A 449 -10.46 19.02 -8.06
N ASP A 450 -10.91 19.73 -7.02
CA ASP A 450 -11.26 19.18 -5.70
C ASP A 450 -12.58 19.80 -5.19
N LEU A 451 -13.66 19.00 -5.12
CA LEU A 451 -14.97 19.49 -4.66
C LEU A 451 -14.95 20.06 -3.24
N ARG A 452 -13.94 19.77 -2.42
CA ARG A 452 -13.81 20.37 -1.07
C ARG A 452 -13.52 21.87 -1.12
N ASP A 453 -12.99 22.37 -2.24
CA ASP A 453 -12.72 23.78 -2.46
C ASP A 453 -13.97 24.55 -2.93
N LEU A 454 -15.05 23.83 -3.30
CA LEU A 454 -16.33 24.46 -3.64
C LEU A 454 -17.00 25.02 -2.38
N TYR A 455 -17.38 26.29 -2.43
CA TYR A 455 -18.18 26.90 -1.38
C TYR A 455 -19.60 26.32 -1.35
N ALA A 456 -19.82 25.35 -0.47
CA ALA A 456 -21.10 24.66 -0.25
C ALA A 456 -22.13 25.48 0.56
N GLY A 457 -21.74 26.64 1.09
CA GLY A 457 -22.55 27.41 2.02
C GLY A 457 -23.83 27.97 1.40
N GLY A 458 -24.99 27.50 1.87
CA GLY A 458 -26.32 27.98 1.46
C GLY A 458 -26.95 27.26 0.26
N LEU A 459 -26.25 26.27 -0.31
CA LEU A 459 -26.82 25.42 -1.34
C LEU A 459 -27.81 24.42 -0.73
N THR A 460 -28.98 24.31 -1.34
CA THR A 460 -30.08 23.44 -0.88
C THR A 460 -30.78 22.81 -2.07
N PHE A 461 -31.43 21.68 -1.83
CA PHE A 461 -32.36 21.03 -2.75
C PHE A 461 -33.62 20.63 -1.99
N LYS A 462 -34.65 20.16 -2.69
CA LYS A 462 -35.95 19.84 -2.10
C LYS A 462 -36.19 18.34 -2.03
N LEU A 463 -36.67 17.89 -0.87
CA LEU A 463 -37.17 16.53 -0.65
C LEU A 463 -38.68 16.53 -0.48
N ALA A 464 -39.36 15.61 -1.15
CA ALA A 464 -40.80 15.44 -0.98
C ALA A 464 -41.11 14.78 0.37
N THR A 465 -42.06 15.34 1.12
CA THR A 465 -42.42 14.88 2.48
C THR A 465 -43.85 14.36 2.58
N GLU A 466 -44.75 14.86 1.74
CA GLU A 466 -46.15 14.42 1.67
C GLU A 466 -46.49 14.12 0.21
N PHE A 467 -47.31 13.09 0.00
CA PHE A 467 -47.70 12.58 -1.31
C PHE A 467 -49.21 12.34 -1.38
N ASP A 468 -49.80 12.63 -2.54
CA ASP A 468 -51.14 12.15 -2.94
C ASP A 468 -50.92 11.10 -4.04
N GLY A 469 -51.09 9.82 -3.70
CA GLY A 469 -50.62 8.69 -4.50
C GLY A 469 -49.10 8.79 -4.77
N THR A 470 -48.70 8.92 -6.03
CA THR A 470 -47.29 9.08 -6.44
C THR A 470 -46.85 10.54 -6.68
N THR A 471 -47.76 11.50 -6.46
CA THR A 471 -47.50 12.92 -6.71
C THR A 471 -47.15 13.67 -5.42
N PRO A 472 -46.00 14.36 -5.36
CA PRO A 472 -45.62 15.16 -4.19
C PRO A 472 -46.57 16.35 -3.97
N THR A 473 -47.06 16.52 -2.74
CA THR A 473 -47.89 17.67 -2.34
C THR A 473 -47.10 18.70 -1.53
N LYS A 474 -46.05 18.28 -0.82
CA LYS A 474 -45.22 19.14 0.03
C LYS A 474 -43.74 18.81 -0.08
N TRP A 475 -42.94 19.87 -0.09
CA TRP A 475 -41.49 19.81 -0.21
C TRP A 475 -40.82 20.45 1.00
N LYS A 476 -39.69 19.88 1.43
CA LYS A 476 -38.82 20.37 2.50
C LYS A 476 -37.45 20.68 1.92
N ASP A 477 -36.91 21.85 2.26
CA ASP A 477 -35.54 22.22 1.88
C ASP A 477 -34.54 21.40 2.71
N GLN A 478 -33.55 20.84 2.02
CA GLN A 478 -32.48 20.02 2.56
C GLN A 478 -31.13 20.65 2.17
N SER A 479 -30.25 20.83 3.15
CA SER A 479 -28.87 21.26 2.89
C SER A 479 -28.06 20.15 2.25
N ILE A 480 -27.13 20.52 1.38
CA ILE A 480 -26.22 19.55 0.77
C ILE A 480 -25.30 18.89 1.80
N GLY A 481 -25.00 17.62 1.59
CA GLY A 481 -24.07 16.84 2.40
C GLY A 481 -22.61 17.06 2.00
N ASP A 482 -21.73 16.18 2.49
CA ASP A 482 -20.31 16.19 2.11
C ASP A 482 -20.14 15.68 0.66
N ALA A 483 -19.55 16.52 -0.19
CA ALA A 483 -19.35 16.25 -1.61
C ALA A 483 -18.47 15.03 -1.88
N HIS A 484 -17.41 14.87 -1.09
CA HIS A 484 -16.42 13.81 -1.26
C HIS A 484 -17.01 12.46 -0.82
N GLU A 485 -17.75 12.45 0.30
CA GLU A 485 -18.50 11.28 0.75
C GLU A 485 -19.57 10.87 -0.26
N ALA A 486 -20.34 11.84 -0.80
CA ALA A 486 -21.38 11.58 -1.78
C ALA A 486 -20.81 10.94 -3.06
N LEU A 487 -19.69 11.46 -3.58
CA LEU A 487 -19.02 10.91 -4.76
C LEU A 487 -18.48 9.51 -4.48
N ARG A 488 -17.89 9.28 -3.30
CA ARG A 488 -17.40 7.96 -2.90
C ARG A 488 -18.51 6.92 -2.85
N VAL A 489 -19.65 7.26 -2.24
CA VAL A 489 -20.81 6.37 -2.19
C VAL A 489 -21.29 6.06 -3.60
N LYS A 490 -21.31 7.06 -4.50
CA LYS A 490 -21.76 6.86 -5.86
C LYS A 490 -20.87 5.92 -6.68
N VAL A 491 -19.54 6.05 -6.54
CA VAL A 491 -18.58 5.14 -7.19
C VAL A 491 -18.78 3.69 -6.71
N VAL A 492 -18.93 3.49 -5.40
CA VAL A 492 -19.18 2.14 -4.83
C VAL A 492 -20.49 1.55 -5.34
N GLU A 493 -21.55 2.35 -5.46
CA GLU A 493 -22.85 1.93 -6.01
C GLU A 493 -22.72 1.48 -7.48
N MET A 494 -22.01 2.25 -8.32
CA MET A 494 -21.78 1.90 -9.73
C MET A 494 -21.05 0.57 -9.87
N LEU A 495 -19.95 0.38 -9.14
CA LEU A 495 -19.17 -0.86 -9.15
C LEU A 495 -19.98 -2.05 -8.59
N GLY A 496 -20.82 -1.80 -7.58
CA GLY A 496 -21.64 -2.84 -6.97
C GLY A 496 -22.77 -3.35 -7.85
N SER A 497 -23.33 -2.50 -8.71
CA SER A 497 -24.47 -2.83 -9.57
C SER A 497 -24.08 -3.27 -10.98
N GLU A 498 -23.03 -2.69 -11.56
CA GLU A 498 -22.67 -2.90 -12.97
C GLU A 498 -21.38 -3.73 -13.15
N GLY A 499 -20.65 -3.92 -12.06
CA GLY A 499 -19.46 -4.74 -11.99
C GLY A 499 -18.17 -4.06 -12.38
N PRO A 500 -17.19 -4.81 -12.95
CA PRO A 500 -15.92 -4.23 -13.30
C PRO A 500 -16.10 -3.11 -14.33
N LEU A 501 -15.64 -1.91 -13.98
CA LEU A 501 -15.73 -0.70 -14.82
C LEU A 501 -14.36 -0.05 -14.99
N GLU A 502 -14.12 0.49 -16.17
CA GLU A 502 -12.96 1.32 -16.48
C GLU A 502 -13.13 2.75 -15.91
N SER A 503 -12.02 3.43 -15.64
CA SER A 503 -12.02 4.82 -15.13
C SER A 503 -12.76 5.77 -16.08
N GLU A 504 -12.47 5.68 -17.39
CA GLU A 504 -13.09 6.54 -18.41
C GLU A 504 -14.62 6.38 -18.47
N MET A 505 -15.13 5.16 -18.29
CA MET A 505 -16.57 4.90 -18.27
C MET A 505 -17.28 5.57 -17.09
N MET A 506 -16.63 5.61 -15.92
CA MET A 506 -17.15 6.31 -14.75
C MET A 506 -17.12 7.83 -14.96
N THR A 507 -16.02 8.36 -15.49
CA THR A 507 -15.86 9.78 -15.84
C THR A 507 -16.89 10.25 -16.88
N GLY A 508 -17.21 9.43 -17.88
CA GLY A 508 -18.22 9.76 -18.88
C GLY A 508 -19.65 9.87 -18.33
N ARG A 509 -19.94 9.27 -17.15
CA ARG A 509 -21.27 9.22 -16.54
C ARG A 509 -21.43 10.12 -15.32
N LEU A 510 -20.33 10.45 -14.65
CA LEU A 510 -20.31 11.32 -13.49
C LEU A 510 -19.90 12.73 -13.95
N PRO A 511 -20.70 13.77 -13.67
CA PRO A 511 -20.41 15.13 -14.13
C PRO A 511 -19.33 15.82 -13.26
N PHE A 512 -18.21 15.14 -13.04
CA PHE A 512 -17.08 15.57 -12.21
C PHE A 512 -15.75 15.30 -12.92
N PRO A 513 -14.67 16.05 -12.62
CA PRO A 513 -13.39 15.85 -13.28
C PRO A 513 -12.78 14.46 -13.02
N GLU A 514 -12.11 13.93 -14.04
CA GLU A 514 -11.44 12.62 -14.02
C GLU A 514 -10.51 12.46 -12.81
N LYS A 515 -9.65 13.45 -12.57
CA LYS A 515 -8.71 13.49 -11.44
C LYS A 515 -9.37 13.26 -10.09
N GLN A 516 -10.61 13.72 -9.93
CA GLN A 516 -11.35 13.55 -8.69
C GLN A 516 -11.90 12.13 -8.55
N ILE A 517 -12.43 11.56 -9.62
CA ILE A 517 -12.88 10.17 -9.67
C ILE A 517 -11.70 9.23 -9.42
N GLU A 518 -10.54 9.49 -10.03
CA GLU A 518 -9.29 8.76 -9.76
C GLU A 518 -8.87 8.87 -8.28
N THR A 519 -9.00 10.06 -7.68
CA THR A 519 -8.68 10.26 -6.26
C THR A 519 -9.58 9.40 -5.36
N ILE A 520 -10.87 9.33 -5.67
CA ILE A 520 -11.84 8.50 -4.95
C ILE A 520 -11.56 7.00 -5.16
N LEU A 521 -11.29 6.57 -6.39
CA LEU A 521 -10.92 5.19 -6.70
C LEU A 521 -9.66 4.78 -5.94
N HIS A 522 -8.65 5.64 -5.94
CA HIS A 522 -7.42 5.44 -5.17
C HIS A 522 -7.68 5.38 -3.66
N GLU A 523 -8.55 6.23 -3.11
CA GLU A 523 -8.95 6.16 -1.71
C GLU A 523 -9.66 4.84 -1.37
N LEU A 524 -10.59 4.41 -2.22
CA LEU A 524 -11.32 3.16 -2.06
C LEU A 524 -10.39 1.94 -2.16
N GLU A 525 -9.38 1.99 -3.05
CA GLU A 525 -8.34 0.97 -3.15
C GLU A 525 -7.49 0.95 -1.86
N ILE A 526 -7.06 2.12 -1.37
CA ILE A 526 -6.32 2.27 -0.11
C ILE A 526 -7.08 1.65 1.07
N ARG A 527 -8.40 1.84 1.10
CA ARG A 527 -9.32 1.33 2.13
C ARG A 527 -9.68 -0.14 1.94
N ASN A 528 -9.15 -0.83 0.92
CA ASN A 528 -9.49 -2.21 0.56
C ASN A 528 -10.99 -2.43 0.26
N VAL A 529 -11.67 -1.39 -0.26
CA VAL A 529 -13.07 -1.51 -0.70
C VAL A 529 -13.15 -2.02 -2.13
N ILE A 530 -12.20 -1.62 -2.98
CA ILE A 530 -12.12 -2.02 -4.39
C ILE A 530 -10.77 -2.66 -4.72
N SER A 531 -10.74 -3.41 -5.81
CA SER A 531 -9.57 -4.04 -6.40
C SER A 531 -9.44 -3.65 -7.88
N VAL A 532 -8.22 -3.66 -8.41
CA VAL A 532 -7.90 -3.32 -9.80
C VAL A 532 -7.39 -4.57 -10.52
N GLY A 533 -7.90 -4.83 -11.72
CA GLY A 533 -7.53 -6.00 -12.50
C GLY A 533 -8.04 -5.97 -13.94
N PHE A 534 -7.90 -7.10 -14.65
CA PHE A 534 -8.40 -7.30 -16.00
C PHE A 534 -9.45 -8.41 -15.97
N PHE A 535 -10.68 -8.06 -15.59
CA PHE A 535 -11.72 -9.07 -15.31
C PHE A 535 -12.46 -9.48 -16.58
N ARG A 536 -12.64 -8.55 -17.52
CA ARG A 536 -13.29 -8.80 -18.82
C ARG A 536 -12.29 -9.01 -19.97
N GLN A 537 -11.01 -9.23 -19.67
CA GLN A 537 -9.94 -9.35 -20.68
C GLN A 537 -9.78 -8.10 -21.56
N THR A 538 -10.09 -6.92 -21.00
CA THR A 538 -9.85 -5.61 -21.61
C THR A 538 -8.35 -5.30 -21.67
N THR A 539 -7.97 -4.35 -22.51
CA THR A 539 -6.60 -3.80 -22.55
C THR A 539 -6.35 -2.79 -21.44
N GLU A 540 -7.42 -2.14 -20.96
CA GLU A 540 -7.40 -1.17 -19.88
C GLU A 540 -7.77 -1.82 -18.54
N ALA A 541 -7.26 -1.26 -17.45
CA ALA A 541 -7.51 -1.76 -16.10
C ALA A 541 -8.94 -1.43 -15.64
N GLU A 542 -9.60 -2.41 -15.05
CA GLU A 542 -10.95 -2.32 -14.52
C GLU A 542 -10.93 -2.31 -12.99
N TYR A 543 -11.90 -1.63 -12.40
CA TYR A 543 -12.11 -1.56 -10.95
C TYR A 543 -13.32 -2.42 -10.58
N ILE A 544 -13.20 -3.23 -9.53
CA ILE A 544 -14.30 -4.07 -9.01
C ILE A 544 -14.39 -3.93 -7.49
N LEU A 545 -15.56 -4.15 -6.88
CA LEU A 545 -15.63 -4.27 -5.42
C LEU A 545 -14.86 -5.50 -4.95
N LYS A 546 -14.11 -5.37 -3.87
CA LYS A 546 -13.28 -6.47 -3.35
C LYS A 546 -14.09 -7.67 -2.86
N VAL A 547 -15.30 -7.41 -2.36
CA VAL A 547 -16.26 -8.45 -1.96
C VAL A 547 -16.71 -9.25 -3.18
N ASP A 548 -16.92 -8.58 -4.31
CA ASP A 548 -17.30 -9.24 -5.55
C ASP A 548 -16.16 -10.06 -6.11
N GLU A 549 -14.96 -9.50 -6.19
CA GLU A 549 -13.75 -10.24 -6.57
C GLU A 549 -13.62 -11.54 -5.75
N HIS A 550 -13.80 -11.47 -4.43
CA HIS A 550 -13.71 -12.64 -3.57
C HIS A 550 -14.77 -13.70 -3.90
N ARG A 551 -16.04 -13.31 -4.08
CA ARG A 551 -17.13 -14.25 -4.41
C ARG A 551 -16.93 -14.86 -5.80
N ILE A 552 -16.58 -14.02 -6.76
CA ILE A 552 -16.33 -14.37 -8.16
C ILE A 552 -15.15 -15.35 -8.28
N THR A 553 -14.13 -15.23 -7.42
CA THR A 553 -12.95 -16.12 -7.39
C THR A 553 -13.15 -17.41 -6.58
N GLY A 554 -14.39 -17.73 -6.19
CA GLY A 554 -14.74 -18.97 -5.48
C GLY A 554 -14.55 -18.92 -3.97
N GLY A 555 -14.55 -17.72 -3.37
CA GLY A 555 -14.59 -17.55 -1.92
C GLY A 555 -15.93 -18.02 -1.33
N GLU A 556 -15.87 -18.93 -0.37
CA GLU A 556 -17.05 -19.48 0.33
C GLU A 556 -17.32 -18.78 1.68
N ASP A 557 -16.42 -17.88 2.11
CA ASP A 557 -16.54 -17.20 3.40
C ASP A 557 -17.64 -16.13 3.38
N ASP A 558 -18.35 -15.99 4.51
CA ASP A 558 -19.30 -14.89 4.73
C ASP A 558 -18.56 -13.54 4.85
N VAL A 559 -18.36 -12.88 3.71
CA VAL A 559 -17.74 -11.55 3.66
C VAL A 559 -18.77 -10.47 3.96
N VAL A 560 -18.53 -9.73 5.05
CA VAL A 560 -19.32 -8.55 5.41
C VAL A 560 -18.84 -7.36 4.58
N GLU A 561 -19.74 -6.76 3.81
CA GLU A 561 -19.44 -5.56 3.04
C GLU A 561 -18.99 -4.40 3.94
N TYR A 562 -17.97 -3.67 3.49
CA TYR A 562 -17.42 -2.52 4.21
C TYR A 562 -18.52 -1.50 4.57
N ARG A 563 -19.47 -1.27 3.66
CA ARG A 563 -20.59 -0.33 3.89
C ARG A 563 -21.53 -0.83 4.99
N THR A 564 -21.85 -2.11 5.00
CA THR A 564 -22.66 -2.74 6.04
C THR A 564 -22.00 -2.61 7.40
N LEU A 565 -20.69 -2.85 7.47
CA LEU A 565 -19.91 -2.64 8.69
C LEU A 565 -19.91 -1.17 9.12
N GLN A 566 -19.69 -0.23 8.19
CA GLN A 566 -19.69 1.20 8.49
C GLN A 566 -21.06 1.67 9.00
N ASN A 567 -22.15 1.27 8.36
CA ASN A 567 -23.52 1.58 8.79
C ASN A 567 -23.81 0.99 10.17
N LEU A 568 -23.36 -0.25 10.43
CA LEU A 568 -23.50 -0.87 11.74
C LEU A 568 -22.73 -0.09 12.82
N VAL A 569 -21.49 0.31 12.52
CA VAL A 569 -20.65 1.10 13.44
C VAL A 569 -21.26 2.47 13.70
N LEU A 570 -21.75 3.17 12.68
CA LEU A 570 -22.43 4.46 12.83
C LEU A 570 -23.72 4.32 13.63
N LYS A 571 -24.56 3.33 13.31
CA LYS A 571 -25.81 3.06 14.03
C LYS A 571 -25.56 2.75 15.51
N LYS A 572 -24.52 1.98 15.83
CA LYS A 572 -24.13 1.72 17.23
C LYS A 572 -23.49 2.94 17.89
N SER A 573 -22.69 3.71 17.15
CA SER A 573 -21.96 4.87 17.67
C SER A 573 -22.85 6.11 17.84
N PHE A 574 -23.98 6.21 17.17
CA PHE A 574 -24.88 7.37 17.29
C PHE A 574 -26.29 6.94 17.71
N LYS A 575 -26.41 5.76 18.33
CA LYS A 575 -27.64 5.36 18.99
C LYS A 575 -27.94 6.37 20.10
N ALA A 576 -29.11 6.99 20.04
CA ALA A 576 -29.58 7.89 21.08
C ALA A 576 -30.20 7.07 22.24
N HIS A 577 -29.78 7.39 23.46
CA HIS A 577 -30.27 6.83 24.72
C HIS A 577 -31.14 7.86 25.43
N ASP A 578 -32.09 7.40 26.23
CA ASP A 578 -33.01 8.28 26.97
C ASP A 578 -32.33 8.92 28.20
N ASP A 579 -31.31 8.26 28.76
CA ASP A 579 -30.54 8.74 29.92
C ASP A 579 -29.04 8.44 29.78
N ILE A 580 -28.23 9.10 30.62
CA ILE A 580 -26.77 9.02 30.58
C ILE A 580 -26.25 7.64 31.01
N PHE A 581 -26.87 7.00 32.02
CA PHE A 581 -26.40 5.72 32.54
C PHE A 581 -26.61 4.59 31.53
N ALA A 582 -27.74 4.58 30.82
CA ALA A 582 -27.99 3.65 29.72
C ALA A 582 -26.94 3.77 28.59
N SER A 583 -26.29 4.92 28.43
CA SER A 583 -25.21 5.09 27.46
C SER A 583 -23.88 4.45 27.92
N PHE A 584 -23.67 4.29 29.23
CA PHE A 584 -22.50 3.59 29.77
C PHE A 584 -22.57 2.08 29.58
N ASP A 585 -23.77 1.49 29.49
CA ASP A 585 -23.91 0.05 29.23
C ASP A 585 -23.42 -0.33 27.83
N ASP A 586 -23.71 0.51 26.83
CA ASP A 586 -23.32 0.27 25.43
C ASP A 586 -21.92 0.83 25.09
N HIS A 587 -21.51 1.97 25.66
CA HIS A 587 -20.25 2.65 25.30
C HIS A 587 -19.12 2.49 26.33
N ILE A 588 -19.44 2.09 27.57
CA ILE A 588 -18.52 1.72 28.67
C ILE A 588 -17.64 2.86 29.21
N LEU A 589 -17.04 3.68 28.35
CA LEU A 589 -16.04 4.70 28.68
C LEU A 589 -16.26 5.95 27.84
N PHE A 590 -16.36 7.11 28.51
CA PHE A 590 -16.40 8.41 27.85
C PHE A 590 -15.17 9.24 28.23
N GLN A 591 -14.57 9.93 27.26
CA GLN A 591 -13.41 10.79 27.52
C GLN A 591 -13.77 12.28 27.50
N LYS A 592 -14.81 12.64 26.75
CA LYS A 592 -15.21 14.02 26.52
C LYS A 592 -16.72 14.19 26.65
N GLN A 593 -17.16 15.32 27.22
CA GLN A 593 -18.59 15.65 27.34
C GLN A 593 -19.32 15.71 25.98
N GLN A 594 -18.62 16.07 24.89
CA GLN A 594 -19.22 16.14 23.55
C GLN A 594 -19.66 14.76 23.03
N GLU A 595 -19.08 13.68 23.56
CA GLU A 595 -19.48 12.33 23.17
C GLU A 595 -20.92 12.01 23.61
N LEU A 596 -21.38 12.59 24.71
CA LEU A 596 -22.76 12.40 25.21
C LEU A 596 -23.78 13.24 24.43
N LEU A 597 -23.38 14.37 23.84
CA LEU A 597 -24.27 15.28 23.11
C LEU A 597 -25.02 14.59 21.96
N TYR A 598 -24.35 13.64 21.27
CA TYR A 598 -24.91 12.92 20.13
C TYR A 598 -25.50 11.55 20.53
N ARG A 599 -25.44 11.18 21.81
CA ARG A 599 -25.79 9.86 22.32
C ARG A 599 -26.88 9.87 23.37
N VAL A 600 -27.18 11.00 23.99
CA VAL A 600 -28.23 11.14 25.00
C VAL A 600 -29.23 12.19 24.54
N LYS A 601 -30.51 11.85 24.53
CA LYS A 601 -31.57 12.78 24.15
C LYS A 601 -31.62 13.95 25.14
N ASP A 602 -31.78 15.16 24.61
CA ASP A 602 -31.91 16.40 25.40
C ASP A 602 -30.76 16.69 26.37
N PHE A 603 -29.56 16.15 26.12
CA PHE A 603 -28.39 16.34 26.98
C PHE A 603 -27.94 17.80 27.04
N ARG A 604 -27.72 18.32 28.25
CA ARG A 604 -27.18 19.66 28.49
C ARG A 604 -25.81 19.55 29.14
N PHE A 605 -24.92 20.50 28.84
CA PHE A 605 -23.59 20.53 29.46
C PHE A 605 -23.61 20.67 30.99
N ALA A 606 -24.71 21.12 31.59
CA ALA A 606 -24.88 21.13 33.04
C ALA A 606 -24.96 19.71 33.62
N ASP A 607 -25.62 18.79 32.90
CA ASP A 607 -25.82 17.40 33.33
C ASP A 607 -24.48 16.64 33.40
N TRP A 608 -23.46 17.10 32.67
CA TRP A 608 -22.08 16.59 32.79
C TRP A 608 -21.48 16.83 34.18
N LYS A 609 -21.75 17.98 34.78
CA LYS A 609 -21.20 18.31 36.10
C LYS A 609 -21.86 17.45 37.18
N ASP A 610 -23.17 17.21 37.03
CA ASP A 610 -23.91 16.33 37.94
C ASP A 610 -23.40 14.89 37.83
N LEU A 611 -23.12 14.42 36.60
CA LEU A 611 -22.51 13.12 36.35
C LEU A 611 -21.14 12.95 37.04
N GLN A 612 -20.31 14.00 37.06
CA GLN A 612 -18.99 13.94 37.71
C GLN A 612 -19.07 13.88 39.25
N LEU A 613 -20.20 14.30 39.83
CA LEU A 613 -20.44 14.29 41.27
C LEU A 613 -21.15 13.02 41.74
N ASP A 614 -21.62 12.19 40.81
CA ASP A 614 -22.30 10.95 41.09
C ASP A 614 -21.31 9.90 41.62
N SER A 615 -21.67 9.22 42.72
CA SER A 615 -20.83 8.21 43.36
C SER A 615 -20.63 6.96 42.52
N ASP A 616 -21.55 6.68 41.60
CA ASP A 616 -21.48 5.51 40.73
C ASP A 616 -20.60 5.76 39.50
N VAL A 617 -20.14 7.00 39.29
CA VAL A 617 -19.27 7.38 38.17
C VAL A 617 -17.84 7.60 38.65
N ILE A 618 -16.92 6.84 38.07
CA ILE A 618 -15.49 6.90 38.39
C ILE A 618 -14.75 7.63 37.29
N MET A 619 -14.03 8.69 37.69
CA MET A 619 -13.05 9.37 36.86
C MET A 619 -11.64 8.82 37.16
N GLY A 620 -10.93 8.40 36.12
CA GLY A 620 -9.56 7.93 36.32
C GLY A 620 -8.77 7.79 35.03
N ARG A 621 -7.49 7.43 35.18
CA ARG A 621 -6.65 6.99 34.06
C ARG A 621 -6.93 5.52 33.78
N LEU A 622 -7.90 5.27 32.91
CA LEU A 622 -8.43 3.96 32.60
C LEU A 622 -7.66 3.34 31.41
N LEU A 623 -8.33 3.09 30.29
CA LEU A 623 -7.73 2.48 29.11
C LEU A 623 -6.74 3.44 28.41
N HIS A 624 -5.63 2.91 27.89
CA HIS A 624 -4.55 3.68 27.26
C HIS A 624 -3.90 4.79 28.12
N ASN A 625 -4.05 4.73 29.45
CA ASN A 625 -3.56 5.76 30.38
C ASN A 625 -4.14 7.17 30.12
N ARG A 626 -5.31 7.23 29.49
CA ARG A 626 -6.07 8.47 29.27
C ARG A 626 -7.11 8.66 30.36
N ILE A 627 -7.40 9.92 30.67
CA ILE A 627 -8.49 10.26 31.59
C ILE A 627 -9.80 9.91 30.90
N GLY A 628 -10.65 9.17 31.61
CA GLY A 628 -12.01 8.88 31.18
C GLY A 628 -12.92 8.63 32.37
N TYR A 629 -14.20 8.57 32.06
CA TYR A 629 -15.31 8.38 32.98
C TYR A 629 -15.97 7.05 32.65
N THR A 630 -16.28 6.25 33.66
CA THR A 630 -16.98 4.97 33.55
C THR A 630 -17.81 4.74 34.81
N THR A 631 -18.72 3.78 34.80
CA THR A 631 -19.46 3.41 36.01
C THR A 631 -18.65 2.45 36.88
N LEU A 632 -18.91 2.44 38.18
CA LEU A 632 -18.29 1.50 39.13
C LEU A 632 -18.50 0.04 38.69
N ALA A 633 -19.66 -0.26 38.09
CA ALA A 633 -19.99 -1.59 37.55
C ALA A 633 -19.08 -2.01 36.38
N ASN A 634 -18.69 -1.08 35.51
CA ASN A 634 -17.86 -1.33 34.33
C ASN A 634 -16.36 -1.31 34.62
N LEU A 635 -15.95 -0.76 35.76
CA LEU A 635 -14.55 -0.59 36.15
C LEU A 635 -13.73 -1.90 36.16
N PRO A 636 -14.22 -3.04 36.70
CA PRO A 636 -13.45 -4.28 36.73
C PRO A 636 -13.04 -4.78 35.34
N MET A 637 -13.92 -4.64 34.35
CA MET A 637 -13.64 -5.01 32.97
C MET A 637 -12.52 -4.15 32.37
N LEU A 638 -12.55 -2.84 32.59
CA LEU A 638 -11.53 -1.92 32.09
C LEU A 638 -10.16 -2.13 32.76
N LEU A 639 -10.15 -2.46 34.05
CA LEU A 639 -8.91 -2.78 34.77
C LEU A 639 -8.33 -4.14 34.36
N GLY A 640 -9.19 -5.13 34.08
CA GLY A 640 -8.76 -6.45 33.59
C GLY A 640 -8.11 -6.43 32.20
N LEU A 641 -8.40 -5.43 31.38
CA LEU A 641 -7.72 -5.21 30.09
C LEU A 641 -6.33 -4.57 30.24
N ARG A 642 -5.94 -4.15 31.44
CA ARG A 642 -4.60 -3.62 31.69
C ARG A 642 -3.69 -4.75 32.17
N PRO A 643 -2.41 -4.77 31.76
CA PRO A 643 -1.43 -5.65 32.37
C PRO A 643 -1.34 -5.34 33.87
N GLU A 644 -1.07 -6.37 34.68
CA GLU A 644 -0.88 -6.18 36.12
C GLU A 644 0.18 -5.10 36.36
N PRO A 645 -0.13 -4.07 37.16
CA PRO A 645 0.82 -3.01 37.43
C PRO A 645 1.99 -3.56 38.23
N TRP A 646 3.22 -3.31 37.77
CA TRP A 646 4.39 -3.50 38.61
C TRP A 646 4.45 -2.35 39.62
N LEU A 647 4.22 -2.65 40.89
CA LEU A 647 4.25 -1.69 41.99
C LEU A 647 5.64 -1.71 42.65
N ASN A 648 6.31 -0.56 42.69
CA ASN A 648 7.55 -0.41 43.43
C ASN A 648 7.28 -0.13 44.92
N GLU A 649 8.33 -0.06 45.75
CA GLU A 649 8.20 0.19 47.18
C GLU A 649 7.50 1.52 47.51
N LEU A 650 7.70 2.58 46.71
CA LEU A 650 7.05 3.88 46.89
C LEU A 650 5.56 3.81 46.51
N ASP A 651 5.20 3.06 45.47
CA ASP A 651 3.80 2.86 45.09
C ASP A 651 3.04 2.10 46.18
N MET A 652 3.68 1.12 46.81
CA MET A 652 3.11 0.37 47.94
C MET A 652 2.96 1.26 49.19
N GLU A 653 3.92 2.12 49.48
CA GLU A 653 3.81 3.10 50.57
C GLU A 653 2.68 4.11 50.31
N LEU A 654 2.55 4.58 49.07
CA LEU A 654 1.49 5.49 48.64
C LEU A 654 0.10 4.85 48.81
N LEU A 655 -0.07 3.60 48.36
CA LEU A 655 -1.33 2.87 48.51
C LEU A 655 -1.73 2.64 49.97
N ASN A 656 -0.76 2.46 50.88
CA ASN A 656 -1.05 2.37 52.32
C ASN A 656 -1.58 3.68 52.91
N LYS A 657 -1.22 4.83 52.33
CA LYS A 657 -1.69 6.16 52.76
C LYS A 657 -3.06 6.53 52.20
N ILE A 658 -3.54 5.84 51.15
CA ILE A 658 -4.84 6.08 50.53
C ILE A 658 -5.79 4.95 50.96
N GLN A 659 -6.63 5.20 51.97
CA GLN A 659 -7.62 4.21 52.41
C GLN A 659 -8.89 4.28 51.55
N PRO A 660 -9.58 3.15 51.33
CA PRO A 660 -10.85 3.14 50.60
C PRO A 660 -11.89 4.07 51.25
N GLY A 661 -12.43 5.02 50.47
CA GLY A 661 -13.44 5.96 50.93
C GLY A 661 -12.90 7.33 51.38
N ASP A 662 -11.58 7.49 51.49
CA ASP A 662 -10.98 8.78 51.85
C ASP A 662 -10.82 9.69 50.62
N LEU A 663 -11.32 10.93 50.72
CA LEU A 663 -11.14 11.98 49.71
C LEU A 663 -9.87 12.78 50.03
N ILE A 664 -8.73 12.27 49.58
CA ILE A 664 -7.42 12.87 49.85
C ILE A 664 -6.94 13.64 48.61
N THR A 665 -6.53 14.89 48.80
CA THR A 665 -5.95 15.70 47.73
C THR A 665 -4.48 15.34 47.48
N ARG A 666 -3.97 15.63 46.28
CA ARG A 666 -2.56 15.42 45.96
C ARG A 666 -1.60 16.13 46.92
N GLN A 667 -2.01 17.28 47.48
CA GLN A 667 -1.20 18.03 48.45
C GLN A 667 -1.13 17.37 49.83
N GLU A 668 -2.14 16.58 50.20
CA GLU A 668 -2.15 15.83 51.47
C GLU A 668 -1.39 14.49 51.35
N ILE A 669 -1.19 14.00 50.12
CA ILE A 669 -0.43 12.78 49.80
C ILE A 669 1.08 13.06 49.68
N LEU A 670 1.46 14.23 49.12
CA LEU A 670 2.84 14.71 48.99
C LEU A 670 3.38 15.22 50.33
#